data_AF-A0A251RQR4-F1
#
_entry.id   AF-A0A251RQR4-F1
#
_cell.length_a   1.000
_cell.length_b   1.000
_cell.length_c   1.000
_cell.angle_alpha   90.00
_cell.angle_beta   90.00
_cell.angle_gamma   90.00
#
_symmetry.space_group_name_H-M   'P 1'
#
loop_
_entity.id
_entity.type
_entity.pdbx_description
1 polymer ?
#
loop_
_entity_poly.entity_id
_entity_poly.type
_entity_poly.pdbx_seq_one_letter_code
_entity_poly.pdbx_strand_id
1 'polypeptide(L)'
;MASSSISAITKGSQQYPFPSSLNAAASFVSIKLSGKHNYAGWQEQMRCLLDSHDMLGFIDGGFSEPMECSGSKRMLNIPAFEATHRKWKRSDTLVKGWIFGSLSEDVMETVVGLQTAYAVWKKLETNYNTPPAEAPAPIAKANATSGKKSVGEYSQLCRAIQQRNLPKTKELLRNDSDALIDVLNVDGERALHLAILESHEDKFDSSHHGFLKKLLHDIKDSEILPSLVNNKQQNALHYAAMLGDKRVAEMLVKRNPHLLFCVDSDKFLPITRAAFHSHKATFTYLLKECRTHIKLSEKDRYHNPFIGENGVLLITTTICSGFLDDAYSLLQEHPELATLKVPGTMGLLWCIAQKWDAYPSGKRYNIYQRFVYRNIVTKDRRNYACINSFNSHDEIRLTYMEKYVYPVANWIYVRLWRLAIQNVTMELATWERVVSIHPCVGCYLILKHELCSKLPYLCFRYLLLITFVNNLSIRYNWWLDPVPHITKLHEEKVKHNRAFMILKRICVEVSKLKSGTSDHYGDAFLVAMENDTPEVLSMIIETFPQSMWTSDVNGYTVSQISIMNRCEKVYNLLVNMMVLRKFSHKSIIDKDGNNLLHLVGKLAPPHKINRVTGGALQMQKELQWFQEVREILRPEDMEERNKNKETPMMVFRKEHKDLRQKGEDWMKKTADSYTITAALIITMVFAAAITVPGGNNGETGQATYRESLSFIIFVVSNAISLFTSTTALLLFLSILTARYADDDFLYKLPKRLIFGLVMLFISVSAMMIAFSASLYINFEHDKPWVLIPIAALTCLPIASFATLQLPLLVVLITSTYGRGIFRRSMLKIEAAEFNDLVPK
;
A
#
# COMPACT_ATOMS: atom_id res chain seq x y z
N MET A 1 92.24 18.18 44.64
CA MET A 1 92.00 16.77 44.29
C MET A 1 90.67 16.38 44.92
N ALA A 2 89.61 16.26 44.13
CA ALA A 2 88.28 15.94 44.62
C ALA A 2 87.64 14.87 43.73
N SER A 3 87.01 13.92 44.42
CA SER A 3 86.51 12.62 44.01
C SER A 3 85.22 12.65 43.18
N SER A 4 85.09 11.70 42.24
CA SER A 4 83.77 11.20 41.82
C SER A 4 83.82 9.69 41.60
N SER A 5 83.12 8.98 42.47
CA SER A 5 82.92 7.53 42.42
C SER A 5 81.63 7.25 41.65
N ILE A 6 81.72 6.61 40.48
CA ILE A 6 80.55 6.12 39.74
C ILE A 6 80.20 4.74 40.31
N SER A 7 79.15 4.69 41.13
CA SER A 7 78.54 3.46 41.62
C SER A 7 77.62 2.86 40.56
N ALA A 8 77.83 1.58 40.28
CA ALA A 8 76.99 0.78 39.39
C ALA A 8 75.56 0.67 39.95
N ILE A 9 74.60 1.31 39.26
CA ILE A 9 73.17 1.10 39.53
C ILE A 9 72.75 -0.22 38.87
N THR A 10 72.66 -1.24 39.70
CA THR A 10 72.05 -2.54 39.38
C THR A 10 70.56 -2.31 39.10
N LYS A 11 70.15 -2.30 37.82
CA LYS A 11 68.73 -2.43 37.44
C LYS A 11 68.24 -3.79 37.95
N GLY A 12 67.47 -3.79 39.04
CA GLY A 12 66.72 -4.98 39.47
C GLY A 12 65.80 -5.41 38.33
N SER A 13 66.03 -6.59 37.78
CA SER A 13 65.18 -7.18 36.75
C SER A 13 63.81 -7.50 37.37
N GLN A 14 62.78 -6.70 37.07
CA GLN A 14 61.42 -7.17 37.26
C GLN A 14 61.19 -8.31 36.27
N GLN A 15 60.98 -9.51 36.80
CA GLN A 15 60.77 -10.73 36.01
C GLN A 15 59.57 -10.64 35.05
N TYR A 16 58.61 -9.75 35.34
CA TYR A 16 57.49 -9.43 34.46
C TYR A 16 57.29 -7.92 34.40
N PRO A 17 57.25 -7.31 33.19
CA PRO A 17 57.07 -5.87 33.04
C PRO A 17 55.67 -5.43 33.48
N PHE A 18 55.58 -4.26 34.12
CA PHE A 18 54.32 -3.63 34.49
C PHE A 18 54.47 -2.10 34.44
N PRO A 19 53.75 -1.39 33.56
CA PRO A 19 53.87 0.05 33.46
C PRO A 19 53.24 0.75 34.67
N SER A 20 54.05 1.42 35.49
CA SER A 20 53.62 2.11 36.70
C SER A 20 53.06 3.53 36.46
N SER A 21 53.22 4.08 35.25
CA SER A 21 52.87 5.47 34.90
C SER A 21 51.72 5.60 33.89
N LEU A 22 51.02 4.51 33.53
CA LEU A 22 49.94 4.57 32.56
C LEU A 22 48.62 5.05 33.18
N ASN A 23 48.01 6.08 32.60
CA ASN A 23 46.59 6.36 32.82
C ASN A 23 45.78 5.21 32.23
N ALA A 24 45.17 4.39 33.08
CA ALA A 24 44.41 3.18 32.73
C ALA A 24 43.13 3.42 31.89
N ALA A 25 42.92 4.63 31.36
CA ALA A 25 41.71 5.07 30.67
C ALA A 25 41.92 5.52 29.21
N ALA A 26 43.15 5.52 28.68
CA ALA A 26 43.39 5.91 27.29
C ALA A 26 43.39 4.69 26.36
N SER A 27 42.45 4.63 25.42
CA SER A 27 42.42 3.64 24.34
C SER A 27 43.55 3.93 23.35
N PHE A 28 44.74 3.37 23.57
CA PHE A 28 45.90 3.55 22.67
C PHE A 28 45.71 2.86 21.31
N VAL A 29 44.77 1.91 21.23
CA VAL A 29 44.31 1.30 19.99
C VAL A 29 43.06 2.06 19.53
N SER A 30 43.11 2.70 18.36
CA SER A 30 41.99 3.48 17.82
C SER A 30 40.95 2.61 17.12
N ILE A 31 41.35 1.41 16.70
CA ILE A 31 40.50 0.45 16.01
C ILE A 31 39.81 -0.45 17.06
N LYS A 32 38.48 -0.45 17.09
CA LYS A 32 37.73 -1.51 17.79
C LYS A 32 37.59 -2.73 16.91
N LEU A 33 38.11 -3.88 17.34
CA LEU A 33 37.98 -5.13 16.59
C LEU A 33 36.50 -5.52 16.52
N SER A 34 35.95 -5.56 15.32
CA SER A 34 34.54 -5.87 15.04
C SER A 34 34.38 -7.04 14.08
N GLY A 35 35.46 -7.48 13.42
CA GLY A 35 35.45 -8.68 12.58
C GLY A 35 36.78 -8.91 11.86
N LYS A 36 36.79 -9.86 10.90
CA LYS A 36 38.01 -10.23 10.15
C LYS A 36 38.61 -9.07 9.34
N HIS A 37 37.76 -8.20 8.81
CA HIS A 37 38.14 -7.12 7.89
C HIS A 37 39.06 -6.06 8.52
N ASN A 38 38.99 -5.85 9.83
CA ASN A 38 39.83 -4.89 10.56
C ASN A 38 40.84 -5.56 11.51
N TYR A 39 40.93 -6.90 11.48
CA TYR A 39 41.83 -7.65 12.36
C TYR A 39 43.30 -7.35 12.11
N ALA A 40 43.75 -7.28 10.86
CA ALA A 40 45.16 -7.01 10.55
C ALA A 40 45.63 -5.64 11.08
N GLY A 41 44.83 -4.58 10.85
CA GLY A 41 45.13 -3.25 11.37
C GLY A 41 45.05 -3.16 12.90
N TRP A 42 44.08 -3.84 13.51
CA TRP A 42 43.99 -3.96 14.97
C TRP A 42 45.18 -4.72 15.56
N GLN A 43 45.58 -5.84 14.95
CA GLN A 43 46.66 -6.70 15.39
C GLN A 43 47.98 -5.92 15.43
N GLU A 44 48.28 -5.13 14.41
CA GLU A 44 49.51 -4.33 14.40
C GLU A 44 49.49 -3.20 15.43
N GLN A 45 48.37 -2.52 15.63
CA GLN A 45 48.28 -1.53 16.71
C GLN A 45 48.47 -2.16 18.09
N MET A 46 47.89 -3.34 18.30
CA MET A 46 47.98 -4.04 19.57
C MET A 46 49.39 -4.61 19.80
N ARG A 47 50.05 -5.13 18.76
CA ARG A 47 51.45 -5.56 18.82
C ARG A 47 52.38 -4.37 19.10
N CYS A 48 52.21 -3.23 18.44
CA CYS A 48 52.99 -2.02 18.72
C CYS A 48 52.83 -1.54 20.18
N LEU A 49 51.61 -1.58 20.71
CA LEU A 49 51.35 -1.22 22.11
C LEU A 49 52.07 -2.16 23.09
N LEU A 50 52.01 -3.47 22.84
CA LEU A 50 52.64 -4.47 23.71
C LEU A 50 54.16 -4.47 23.59
N ASP A 51 54.69 -4.25 22.39
CA ASP A 51 56.12 -4.16 22.10
C ASP A 51 56.75 -2.94 22.80
N SER A 52 56.08 -1.78 22.74
CA SER A 52 56.53 -0.56 23.43
C SER A 52 56.63 -0.68 24.95
N HIS A 53 56.06 -1.73 25.55
CA HIS A 53 56.08 -1.99 27.00
C HIS A 53 56.73 -3.32 27.38
N ASP A 54 57.46 -3.98 26.46
CA ASP A 54 58.09 -5.29 26.66
C ASP A 54 57.11 -6.42 27.06
N MET A 55 55.82 -6.31 26.70
CA MET A 55 54.74 -7.22 27.13
C MET A 55 54.29 -8.24 26.06
N LEU A 56 54.95 -8.29 24.90
CA LEU A 56 54.64 -9.27 23.85
C LEU A 56 54.68 -10.73 24.34
N GLY A 57 55.54 -11.03 25.31
CA GLY A 57 55.68 -12.35 25.92
C GLY A 57 54.37 -12.95 26.46
N PHE A 58 53.38 -12.12 26.82
CA PHE A 58 52.08 -12.58 27.33
C PHE A 58 51.12 -13.06 26.24
N ILE A 59 51.36 -12.71 24.97
CA ILE A 59 50.49 -13.09 23.83
C ILE A 59 51.13 -14.12 22.88
N ASP A 60 52.46 -14.21 22.83
CA ASP A 60 53.20 -15.21 22.03
C ASP A 60 53.57 -16.48 22.84
N GLY A 61 53.43 -16.43 24.16
CA GLY A 61 53.73 -17.53 25.08
C GLY A 61 55.14 -17.48 25.69
N GLY A 62 55.92 -16.42 25.45
CA GLY A 62 57.23 -16.20 26.06
C GLY A 62 57.20 -16.02 27.59
N PHE A 63 56.09 -15.53 28.15
CA PHE A 63 55.82 -15.43 29.58
C PHE A 63 54.74 -16.44 29.99
N SER A 64 55.14 -17.70 30.13
CA SER A 64 54.25 -18.76 30.60
C SER A 64 53.91 -18.63 32.09
N GLU A 65 52.73 -19.14 32.46
CA GLU A 65 52.26 -19.22 33.84
C GLU A 65 53.25 -20.05 34.68
N PRO A 66 53.75 -19.53 35.82
CA PRO A 66 54.63 -20.30 36.71
C PRO A 66 53.90 -21.56 37.24
N MET A 67 54.30 -22.75 36.79
CA MET A 67 53.74 -24.02 37.27
C MET A 67 54.31 -24.40 38.64
N GLU A 68 53.46 -24.97 39.52
CA GLU A 68 53.93 -25.66 40.72
C GLU A 68 54.60 -27.00 40.34
N CYS A 69 55.90 -27.13 40.57
CA CYS A 69 56.59 -28.41 40.43
C CYS A 69 56.14 -29.38 41.53
N SER A 70 55.17 -30.25 41.22
CA SER A 70 54.84 -31.42 42.04
C SER A 70 55.94 -32.47 41.88
N GLY A 71 56.98 -32.38 42.72
CA GLY A 71 57.99 -33.44 42.84
C GLY A 71 59.42 -32.96 43.08
N SER A 72 59.74 -32.59 44.32
CA SER A 72 60.98 -33.00 45.03
C SER A 72 61.15 -32.14 46.29
N LYS A 73 61.36 -32.82 47.42
CA LYS A 73 61.63 -32.23 48.73
C LYS A 73 62.99 -31.49 48.72
N ARG A 74 63.00 -30.22 48.33
CA ARG A 74 64.00 -29.22 48.72
C ARG A 74 63.31 -27.87 48.83
N MET A 75 63.47 -27.21 49.98
CA MET A 75 62.89 -25.91 50.38
C MET A 75 62.46 -25.02 49.18
N LEU A 76 61.19 -25.12 48.80
CA LEU A 76 60.56 -24.15 47.90
C LEU A 76 60.07 -23.01 48.78
N ASN A 77 60.61 -21.81 48.56
CA ASN A 77 60.21 -20.62 49.29
C ASN A 77 58.82 -20.19 48.76
N ILE A 78 57.75 -20.78 49.31
CA ILE A 78 56.34 -20.56 48.91
C ILE A 78 56.00 -19.05 48.77
N PRO A 79 56.46 -18.15 49.67
CA PRO A 79 56.19 -16.71 49.52
C PRO A 79 56.81 -16.09 48.27
N ALA A 80 57.97 -16.59 47.81
CA ALA A 80 58.64 -16.09 46.62
C ALA A 80 57.94 -16.56 45.34
N PHE A 81 57.45 -17.81 45.31
CA PHE A 81 56.64 -18.34 44.21
C PHE A 81 55.32 -17.57 44.09
N GLU A 82 54.60 -17.37 45.20
CA GLU A 82 53.37 -16.59 45.22
C GLU A 82 53.60 -15.13 44.79
N ALA A 83 54.71 -14.52 45.20
CA ALA A 83 55.07 -13.16 44.78
C ALA A 83 55.34 -13.07 43.27
N THR A 84 56.00 -14.07 42.69
CA THR A 84 56.28 -14.15 41.24
C THR A 84 55.03 -14.44 40.43
N HIS A 85 54.21 -15.40 40.86
CA HIS A 85 52.90 -15.69 40.25
C HIS A 85 51.96 -14.47 40.32
N ARG A 86 51.96 -13.73 41.44
CA ARG A 86 51.18 -12.48 41.58
C ARG A 86 51.66 -11.39 40.62
N LYS A 87 52.97 -11.26 40.39
CA LYS A 87 53.53 -10.31 39.40
C LYS A 87 53.14 -10.68 37.98
N TRP A 88 53.25 -11.97 37.61
CA TRP A 88 52.80 -12.47 36.31
C TRP A 88 51.31 -12.22 36.08
N LYS A 89 50.47 -12.65 37.03
CA LYS A 89 49.01 -12.52 36.96
C LYS A 89 48.57 -11.07 36.83
N ARG A 90 49.25 -10.15 37.51
CA ARG A 90 48.97 -8.71 37.41
C ARG A 90 49.21 -8.18 36.01
N SER A 91 50.31 -8.55 35.37
CA SER A 91 50.66 -8.12 34.02
C SER A 91 49.80 -8.81 32.95
N ASP A 92 49.52 -10.11 33.09
CA ASP A 92 48.61 -10.85 32.19
C ASP A 92 47.19 -10.26 32.22
N THR A 93 46.68 -9.95 33.42
CA THR A 93 45.35 -9.32 33.58
C THR A 93 45.29 -7.93 32.94
N LEU A 94 46.39 -7.16 33.00
CA LEU A 94 46.46 -5.85 32.37
C LEU A 94 46.40 -5.95 30.84
N VAL A 95 47.19 -6.85 30.24
CA VAL A 95 47.18 -7.11 28.79
C VAL A 95 45.80 -7.56 28.33
N LYS A 96 45.17 -8.46 29.09
CA LYS A 96 43.79 -8.91 28.84
C LYS A 96 42.78 -7.74 28.91
N GLY A 97 42.94 -6.83 29.85
CA GLY A 97 42.14 -5.61 29.97
C GLY A 97 42.27 -4.70 28.75
N TRP A 98 43.49 -4.52 28.22
CA TRP A 98 43.71 -3.75 26.99
C TRP A 98 43.09 -4.42 25.76
N ILE A 99 43.22 -5.75 25.65
CA ILE A 99 42.54 -6.50 24.58
C ILE A 99 41.04 -6.25 24.68
N PHE A 100 40.40 -6.49 25.82
CA PHE A 100 38.97 -6.31 26.01
C PHE A 100 38.49 -4.87 25.74
N GLY A 101 39.24 -3.86 26.18
CA GLY A 101 38.93 -2.46 25.89
C GLY A 101 38.95 -2.10 24.40
N SER A 102 39.61 -2.92 23.58
CA SER A 102 39.72 -2.74 22.12
C SER A 102 38.78 -3.64 21.30
N LEU A 103 37.90 -4.43 21.93
CA LEU A 103 36.92 -5.28 21.23
C LEU A 103 35.55 -4.58 21.12
N SER A 104 34.77 -4.89 20.07
CA SER A 104 33.33 -4.61 20.05
C SER A 104 32.58 -5.59 20.96
N GLU A 105 31.35 -5.24 21.32
CA GLU A 105 30.50 -6.09 22.19
C GLU A 105 30.34 -7.51 21.61
N ASP A 106 30.09 -7.62 20.29
CA ASP A 106 29.92 -8.91 19.60
C ASP A 106 31.18 -9.79 19.65
N VAL A 107 32.37 -9.20 19.50
CA VAL A 107 33.64 -9.96 19.52
C VAL A 107 34.00 -10.35 20.95
N MET A 108 33.67 -9.50 21.93
CA MET A 108 33.92 -9.76 23.34
C MET A 108 33.23 -11.04 23.81
N GLU A 109 31.97 -11.27 23.44
CA GLU A 109 31.23 -12.50 23.80
C GLU A 109 31.96 -13.79 23.39
N THR A 110 32.78 -13.77 22.33
CA THR A 110 33.50 -14.95 21.84
C THR A 110 34.71 -15.36 22.70
N VAL A 111 35.21 -14.45 23.55
CA VAL A 111 36.42 -14.64 24.37
C VAL A 111 36.16 -14.53 25.87
N VAL A 112 34.93 -14.23 26.27
CA VAL A 112 34.48 -14.24 27.67
C VAL A 112 34.66 -15.65 28.25
N GLY A 113 35.34 -15.74 29.40
CA GLY A 113 35.58 -17.01 30.12
C GLY A 113 36.99 -17.59 29.94
N LEU A 114 37.79 -17.13 28.97
CA LEU A 114 39.20 -17.51 28.84
C LEU A 114 40.04 -16.88 29.95
N GLN A 115 40.95 -17.65 30.57
CA GLN A 115 41.62 -17.23 31.81
C GLN A 115 42.80 -16.28 31.57
N THR A 116 43.68 -16.59 30.62
CA THR A 116 44.93 -15.85 30.34
C THR A 116 44.83 -14.94 29.11
N ALA A 117 45.64 -13.88 29.03
CA ALA A 117 45.77 -13.04 27.83
C ALA A 117 46.21 -13.85 26.59
N TYR A 118 47.13 -14.82 26.77
CA TYR A 118 47.57 -15.73 25.70
C TYR A 118 46.39 -16.50 25.09
N ALA A 119 45.55 -17.12 25.92
CA ALA A 119 44.37 -17.87 25.46
C ALA A 119 43.38 -16.97 24.69
N VAL A 120 43.14 -15.75 25.19
CA VAL A 120 42.30 -14.75 24.51
C VAL A 120 42.90 -14.39 23.15
N TRP A 121 44.19 -14.06 23.11
CA TRP A 121 44.90 -13.71 21.89
C TRP A 121 44.85 -14.85 20.87
N LYS A 122 45.18 -16.08 21.27
CA LYS A 122 45.16 -17.27 20.42
C LYS A 122 43.76 -17.59 19.90
N LYS A 123 42.71 -17.34 20.69
CA LYS A 123 41.32 -17.51 20.24
C LYS A 123 40.93 -16.47 19.21
N LEU A 124 41.28 -15.20 19.42
CA LEU A 124 41.08 -14.13 18.44
C LEU A 124 41.88 -14.40 17.17
N GLU A 125 43.12 -14.87 17.30
CA GLU A 125 43.97 -15.27 16.18
C GLU A 125 43.35 -16.44 15.41
N THR A 126 42.88 -17.47 16.09
CA THR A 126 42.22 -18.61 15.43
C THR A 126 40.92 -18.19 14.73
N ASN A 127 40.16 -17.27 15.33
CA ASN A 127 38.88 -16.83 14.81
C ASN A 127 39.02 -15.82 13.67
N TYR A 128 40.05 -14.96 13.70
CA TYR A 128 40.16 -13.78 12.85
C TYR A 128 41.47 -13.68 12.04
N ASN A 129 42.55 -14.35 12.43
CA ASN A 129 43.82 -14.46 11.70
C ASN A 129 43.84 -15.60 10.67
N THR A 130 42.73 -16.32 10.51
CA THR A 130 42.56 -17.08 9.26
C THR A 130 42.66 -16.09 8.11
N PRO A 131 43.49 -16.32 7.08
CA PRO A 131 43.40 -15.53 5.86
C PRO A 131 41.91 -15.52 5.45
N PRO A 132 41.42 -14.46 4.78
CA PRO A 132 40.15 -14.59 4.11
C PRO A 132 40.17 -15.94 3.40
N ALA A 133 39.12 -16.75 3.58
CA ALA A 133 38.84 -17.69 2.53
C ALA A 133 38.67 -16.78 1.32
N GLU A 134 39.73 -16.67 0.51
CA GLU A 134 39.59 -16.31 -0.86
C GLU A 134 38.41 -17.16 -1.32
N ALA A 135 37.30 -16.48 -1.68
CA ALA A 135 36.43 -17.02 -2.71
C ALA A 135 37.38 -17.68 -3.71
N PRO A 136 37.21 -18.99 -3.98
CA PRO A 136 38.28 -19.88 -4.42
C PRO A 136 39.26 -19.08 -5.26
N ALA A 137 40.47 -18.87 -4.73
CA ALA A 137 41.51 -18.19 -5.49
C ALA A 137 41.41 -18.77 -6.89
N PRO A 138 41.28 -17.93 -7.94
CA PRO A 138 41.14 -18.41 -9.30
C PRO A 138 42.22 -19.47 -9.45
N ILE A 139 41.80 -20.71 -9.71
CA ILE A 139 42.71 -21.86 -9.78
C ILE A 139 43.94 -21.34 -10.48
N ALA A 140 45.06 -21.40 -9.74
CA ALA A 140 46.37 -20.95 -10.14
C ALA A 140 46.47 -21.02 -11.64
N LYS A 141 46.75 -19.88 -12.30
CA LYS A 141 47.06 -19.77 -13.74
C LYS A 141 47.40 -21.16 -14.26
N ALA A 142 46.39 -21.89 -14.72
CA ALA A 142 46.66 -23.10 -15.45
C ALA A 142 47.28 -22.51 -16.70
N ASN A 143 48.59 -22.67 -16.82
CA ASN A 143 49.36 -22.22 -17.95
C ASN A 143 48.74 -22.86 -19.20
N ALA A 144 47.75 -22.20 -19.78
CA ALA A 144 47.63 -22.03 -21.20
C ALA A 144 48.10 -20.60 -21.46
N THR A 145 49.38 -20.50 -21.79
CA THR A 145 49.95 -19.35 -22.50
C THR A 145 49.08 -19.01 -23.71
N SER A 146 48.15 -18.06 -23.57
CA SER A 146 47.62 -17.28 -24.68
C SER A 146 47.22 -15.88 -24.17
N GLY A 147 47.56 -14.83 -24.91
CA GLY A 147 47.51 -13.45 -24.43
C GLY A 147 46.11 -13.00 -24.01
N LYS A 148 45.99 -12.22 -22.93
CA LYS A 148 44.75 -11.53 -22.55
C LYS A 148 44.32 -10.62 -23.71
N LYS A 149 43.32 -11.06 -24.46
CA LYS A 149 42.68 -10.31 -25.54
C LYS A 149 41.93 -9.11 -24.97
N SER A 150 41.93 -7.98 -25.69
CA SER A 150 41.19 -6.79 -25.28
C SER A 150 39.67 -7.00 -25.40
N VAL A 151 38.85 -6.33 -24.57
CA VAL A 151 37.37 -6.44 -24.61
C VAL A 151 36.79 -6.19 -26.02
N GLY A 152 37.49 -5.43 -26.87
CA GLY A 152 37.11 -5.20 -28.27
C GLY A 152 37.21 -6.44 -29.17
N GLU A 153 38.04 -7.43 -28.84
CA GLU A 153 38.26 -8.64 -29.65
C GLU A 153 37.13 -9.67 -29.50
N TYR A 154 36.44 -9.68 -28.35
CA TYR A 154 35.24 -10.52 -28.13
C TYR A 154 33.96 -9.94 -28.73
N SER A 155 34.01 -8.74 -29.34
CA SER A 155 32.84 -8.08 -29.93
C SER A 155 32.09 -8.93 -30.98
N GLN A 156 32.82 -9.76 -31.74
CA GLN A 156 32.21 -10.68 -32.72
C GLN A 156 31.50 -11.85 -32.05
N LEU A 157 32.05 -12.36 -30.93
CA LEU A 157 31.44 -13.41 -30.12
C LEU A 157 30.19 -12.89 -29.40
N CYS A 158 30.28 -11.71 -28.77
CA CYS A 158 29.12 -11.03 -28.19
C CYS A 158 28.00 -10.87 -29.21
N ARG A 159 28.32 -10.36 -30.42
CA ARG A 159 27.34 -10.20 -31.50
C ARG A 159 26.75 -11.54 -31.97
N ALA A 160 27.54 -12.62 -31.99
CA ALA A 160 27.06 -13.95 -32.35
C ALA A 160 26.10 -14.54 -31.30
N ILE A 161 26.36 -14.31 -30.01
CA ILE A 161 25.49 -14.67 -28.88
C ILE A 161 24.18 -13.85 -28.94
N GLN A 162 24.28 -12.54 -29.18
CA GLN A 162 23.12 -11.65 -29.38
C GLN A 162 22.24 -12.09 -30.54
N GLN A 163 22.85 -12.47 -31.66
CA GLN A 163 22.13 -12.99 -32.84
C GLN A 163 21.65 -14.44 -32.69
N ARG A 164 21.86 -15.08 -31.52
CA ARG A 164 21.53 -16.50 -31.23
C ARG A 164 22.08 -17.48 -32.27
N ASN A 165 23.19 -17.12 -32.94
CA ASN A 165 23.76 -17.89 -34.03
C ASN A 165 24.67 -19.00 -33.46
N LEU A 166 24.06 -20.16 -33.15
CA LEU A 166 24.76 -21.30 -32.57
C LEU A 166 25.94 -21.81 -33.42
N PRO A 167 25.85 -21.96 -34.75
CA PRO A 167 26.98 -22.37 -35.58
C PRO A 167 28.18 -21.42 -35.45
N LYS A 168 27.94 -20.11 -35.59
CA LYS A 168 28.98 -19.08 -35.51
C LYS A 168 29.56 -18.96 -34.10
N THR A 169 28.72 -19.11 -33.07
CA THR A 169 29.17 -19.13 -31.68
C THR A 169 30.07 -20.35 -31.42
N LYS A 170 29.70 -21.54 -31.91
CA LYS A 170 30.52 -22.75 -31.76
C LYS A 170 31.82 -22.69 -32.56
N GLU A 171 31.82 -22.06 -33.72
CA GLU A 171 33.03 -21.82 -34.50
C GLU A 171 34.01 -20.92 -33.73
N LEU A 172 33.52 -19.81 -33.18
CA LEU A 172 34.33 -18.88 -32.39
C LEU A 172 34.83 -19.51 -31.07
N LEU A 173 34.00 -20.31 -30.40
CA LEU A 173 34.38 -21.04 -29.17
C LEU A 173 35.31 -22.23 -29.44
N ARG A 174 35.35 -22.79 -30.66
CA ARG A 174 36.35 -23.80 -31.04
C ARG A 174 37.75 -23.20 -31.18
N ASN A 175 37.81 -21.94 -31.61
CA ASN A 175 39.07 -21.21 -31.76
C ASN A 175 39.59 -20.68 -30.42
N ASP A 176 38.72 -20.54 -29.42
CA ASP A 176 39.05 -20.07 -28.07
C ASP A 176 38.08 -20.69 -27.04
N SER A 177 38.45 -21.83 -26.46
CA SER A 177 37.58 -22.56 -25.54
C SER A 177 37.35 -21.84 -24.21
N ASP A 178 38.30 -20.99 -23.82
CA ASP A 178 38.30 -20.27 -22.55
C ASP A 178 37.44 -19.00 -22.62
N ALA A 179 37.14 -18.53 -23.85
CA ALA A 179 36.19 -17.45 -24.12
C ALA A 179 34.78 -17.68 -23.54
N LEU A 180 34.41 -18.92 -23.21
CA LEU A 180 33.13 -19.26 -22.58
C LEU A 180 33.04 -18.80 -21.11
N ILE A 181 34.18 -18.78 -20.42
CA ILE A 181 34.31 -18.42 -19.00
C ILE A 181 35.00 -17.07 -18.77
N ASP A 182 35.56 -16.49 -19.83
CA ASP A 182 36.17 -15.16 -19.83
C ASP A 182 35.16 -14.00 -19.79
N VAL A 183 35.66 -12.84 -19.33
CA VAL A 183 34.91 -11.59 -19.29
C VAL A 183 34.81 -11.01 -20.71
N LEU A 184 33.59 -10.85 -21.18
CA LEU A 184 33.29 -10.46 -22.56
C LEU A 184 32.99 -8.98 -22.74
N ASN A 185 32.65 -8.26 -21.66
CA ASN A 185 32.32 -6.83 -21.72
C ASN A 185 32.78 -6.05 -20.48
N VAL A 186 32.55 -4.74 -20.52
CA VAL A 186 32.95 -3.79 -19.46
C VAL A 186 32.24 -4.09 -18.12
N ASP A 187 31.04 -4.66 -18.17
CA ASP A 187 30.22 -5.00 -17.00
C ASP A 187 30.65 -6.31 -16.30
N GLY A 188 31.68 -7.00 -16.82
CA GLY A 188 32.14 -8.27 -16.27
C GLY A 188 31.30 -9.47 -16.71
N GLU A 189 30.39 -9.27 -17.67
CA GLU A 189 29.48 -10.31 -18.13
C GLU A 189 30.24 -11.36 -18.96
N ARG A 190 29.74 -12.59 -18.89
CA ARG A 190 30.30 -13.77 -19.56
C ARG A 190 29.30 -14.27 -20.58
N ALA A 191 29.70 -15.24 -21.41
CA ALA A 191 28.85 -15.80 -22.45
C ALA A 191 27.46 -16.22 -21.91
N LEU A 192 27.42 -16.83 -20.71
CA LEU A 192 26.18 -17.25 -20.09
C LEU A 192 25.29 -16.09 -19.61
N HIS A 193 25.87 -15.00 -19.09
CA HIS A 193 25.12 -13.81 -18.67
C HIS A 193 24.47 -13.12 -19.88
N LEU A 194 25.25 -12.90 -20.94
CA LEU A 194 24.76 -12.31 -22.19
C LEU A 194 23.70 -13.20 -22.84
N ALA A 195 23.93 -14.51 -22.89
CA ALA A 195 22.96 -15.44 -23.46
C ALA A 195 21.63 -15.42 -22.72
N ILE A 196 21.58 -15.13 -21.42
CA ILE A 196 20.33 -15.03 -20.65
C ILE A 196 19.69 -13.64 -20.83
N LEU A 197 20.48 -12.57 -20.89
CA LEU A 197 20.00 -11.20 -21.07
C LEU A 197 19.22 -11.03 -22.38
N GLU A 198 19.70 -11.67 -23.45
CA GLU A 198 19.10 -11.61 -24.80
C GLU A 198 17.77 -12.40 -24.91
N SER A 199 17.22 -12.92 -23.80
CA SER A 199 15.89 -13.57 -23.73
C SER A 199 14.71 -12.59 -23.82
N HIS A 200 14.99 -11.28 -23.83
CA HIS A 200 14.02 -10.27 -23.44
C HIS A 200 12.85 -10.02 -24.42
N GLU A 201 12.95 -10.45 -25.68
CA GLU A 201 11.90 -10.16 -26.69
C GLU A 201 10.88 -11.30 -26.91
N ASP A 202 11.16 -12.56 -26.56
CA ASP A 202 10.22 -13.67 -26.80
C ASP A 202 10.29 -14.76 -25.70
N LYS A 203 9.48 -14.60 -24.64
CA LYS A 203 9.38 -15.54 -23.49
C LYS A 203 8.97 -16.98 -23.86
N PHE A 204 8.56 -17.22 -25.10
CA PHE A 204 8.07 -18.53 -25.58
C PHE A 204 8.98 -19.21 -26.60
N ASP A 205 10.13 -18.63 -26.94
CA ASP A 205 11.02 -19.21 -27.94
C ASP A 205 11.79 -20.43 -27.40
N SER A 206 11.34 -21.63 -27.80
CA SER A 206 12.03 -22.90 -27.50
C SER A 206 13.45 -22.98 -28.07
N SER A 207 13.76 -22.18 -29.09
CA SER A 207 15.10 -22.08 -29.69
C SER A 207 16.10 -21.47 -28.71
N HIS A 208 15.68 -20.46 -27.94
CA HIS A 208 16.50 -19.81 -26.93
C HIS A 208 16.87 -20.74 -25.76
N HIS A 209 15.88 -21.45 -25.20
CA HIS A 209 16.14 -22.47 -24.18
C HIS A 209 17.03 -23.60 -24.72
N GLY A 210 16.88 -23.95 -26.00
CA GLY A 210 17.74 -24.91 -26.70
C GLY A 210 19.19 -24.43 -26.87
N PHE A 211 19.39 -23.15 -27.20
CA PHE A 211 20.70 -22.51 -27.28
C PHE A 211 21.39 -22.49 -25.91
N LEU A 212 20.69 -22.01 -24.86
CA LEU A 212 21.21 -22.00 -23.49
C LEU A 212 21.52 -23.39 -22.97
N LYS A 213 20.66 -24.38 -23.24
CA LYS A 213 20.90 -25.77 -22.83
C LYS A 213 22.18 -26.34 -23.47
N LYS A 214 22.45 -26.02 -24.73
CA LYS A 214 23.68 -26.43 -25.41
C LYS A 214 24.89 -25.69 -24.85
N LEU A 215 24.80 -24.39 -24.61
CA LEU A 215 25.87 -23.59 -24.00
C LEU A 215 26.21 -24.09 -22.58
N LEU A 216 25.20 -24.44 -21.79
CA LEU A 216 25.36 -25.03 -20.45
C LEU A 216 25.96 -26.44 -20.48
N HIS A 217 25.72 -27.21 -21.54
CA HIS A 217 26.34 -28.53 -21.74
C HIS A 217 27.82 -28.39 -22.12
N ASP A 218 28.17 -27.34 -22.88
CA ASP A 218 29.55 -27.08 -23.28
C ASP A 218 30.43 -26.62 -22.09
N ILE A 219 29.82 -26.16 -20.98
CA ILE A 219 30.49 -25.97 -19.68
C ILE A 219 30.62 -27.32 -18.96
N LYS A 220 31.82 -27.90 -19.01
CA LYS A 220 32.11 -29.23 -18.46
C LYS A 220 32.02 -29.29 -16.92
N ASP A 221 32.60 -28.30 -16.24
CA ASP A 221 32.66 -28.27 -14.78
C ASP A 221 31.50 -27.47 -14.16
N SER A 222 30.53 -28.18 -13.61
CA SER A 222 29.37 -27.56 -12.94
C SER A 222 29.74 -26.80 -11.67
N GLU A 223 30.84 -27.16 -11.02
CA GLU A 223 31.32 -26.52 -9.78
C GLU A 223 31.84 -25.09 -9.99
N ILE A 224 32.20 -24.73 -11.23
CA ILE A 224 32.68 -23.38 -11.56
C ILE A 224 31.51 -22.39 -11.66
N LEU A 225 30.28 -22.83 -11.96
CA LEU A 225 29.13 -21.96 -12.22
C LEU A 225 28.85 -20.91 -11.12
N PRO A 226 28.91 -21.22 -9.81
CA PRO A 226 28.76 -20.22 -8.74
C PRO A 226 29.84 -19.14 -8.71
N SER A 227 31.03 -19.43 -9.25
CA SER A 227 32.16 -18.48 -9.31
C SER A 227 32.12 -17.59 -10.56
N LEU A 228 31.30 -17.93 -11.55
CA LEU A 228 31.10 -17.14 -12.76
C LEU A 228 30.17 -15.96 -12.48
N VAL A 229 30.72 -14.88 -11.93
CA VAL A 229 29.96 -13.67 -11.55
C VAL A 229 30.42 -12.41 -12.28
N ASN A 230 29.50 -11.50 -12.57
CA ASN A 230 29.82 -10.19 -13.15
C ASN A 230 30.46 -9.23 -12.13
N ASN A 231 30.71 -7.98 -12.52
CA ASN A 231 31.31 -6.97 -11.61
C ASN A 231 30.45 -6.67 -10.38
N LYS A 232 29.14 -6.96 -10.43
CA LYS A 232 28.19 -6.84 -9.31
C LYS A 232 28.02 -8.14 -8.52
N GLN A 233 28.92 -9.12 -8.71
CA GLN A 233 28.84 -10.46 -8.11
C GLN A 233 27.56 -11.24 -8.49
N GLN A 234 26.87 -10.86 -9.57
CA GLN A 234 25.67 -11.57 -10.03
C GLN A 234 26.07 -12.77 -10.88
N ASN A 235 25.52 -13.93 -10.53
CA ASN A 235 25.62 -15.15 -11.33
C ASN A 235 24.48 -15.26 -12.36
N ALA A 236 24.54 -16.28 -13.21
CA ALA A 236 23.52 -16.57 -14.22
C ALA A 236 22.10 -16.74 -13.64
N LEU A 237 21.97 -17.24 -12.40
CA LEU A 237 20.66 -17.43 -11.76
C LEU A 237 20.07 -16.09 -11.30
N HIS A 238 20.88 -15.11 -10.90
CA HIS A 238 20.41 -13.75 -10.62
C HIS A 238 19.81 -13.10 -11.86
N TYR A 239 20.41 -13.29 -13.04
CA TYR A 239 19.86 -12.82 -14.32
C TYR A 239 18.52 -13.53 -14.63
N ALA A 240 18.48 -14.86 -14.56
CA ALA A 240 17.24 -15.61 -14.80
C ALA A 240 16.10 -15.18 -13.85
N ALA A 241 16.43 -14.92 -12.57
CA ALA A 241 15.49 -14.42 -11.57
C ALA A 241 15.02 -12.99 -11.85
N MET A 242 15.94 -12.09 -12.25
CA MET A 242 15.65 -10.70 -12.63
C MET A 242 14.75 -10.61 -13.86
N LEU A 243 14.93 -11.50 -14.85
CA LEU A 243 14.15 -11.54 -16.09
C LEU A 243 12.83 -12.31 -15.95
N GLY A 244 12.71 -13.12 -14.89
CA GLY A 244 11.54 -13.95 -14.63
C GLY A 244 11.44 -15.17 -15.55
N ASP A 245 12.56 -15.66 -16.10
CA ASP A 245 12.58 -16.89 -16.88
C ASP A 245 12.68 -18.12 -15.97
N LYS A 246 11.51 -18.66 -15.60
CA LYS A 246 11.39 -19.86 -14.78
C LYS A 246 12.09 -21.08 -15.42
N ARG A 247 12.06 -21.24 -16.75
CA ARG A 247 12.64 -22.41 -17.42
C ARG A 247 14.17 -22.37 -17.36
N VAL A 248 14.76 -21.19 -17.56
CA VAL A 248 16.21 -21.00 -17.40
C VAL A 248 16.61 -21.20 -15.95
N ALA A 249 15.86 -20.67 -15.00
CA ALA A 249 16.09 -20.92 -13.58
C ALA A 249 16.07 -22.43 -13.26
N GLU A 250 15.10 -23.19 -13.80
CA GLU A 250 15.03 -24.65 -13.66
C GLU A 250 16.26 -25.36 -14.25
N MET A 251 16.73 -24.95 -15.43
CA MET A 251 17.92 -25.55 -16.04
C MET A 251 19.18 -25.29 -15.22
N LEU A 252 19.33 -24.08 -14.69
CA LEU A 252 20.49 -23.68 -13.88
C LEU A 252 20.52 -24.39 -12.53
N VAL A 253 19.39 -24.44 -11.82
CA VAL A 253 19.30 -25.11 -10.50
C VAL A 253 19.53 -26.60 -10.63
N LYS A 254 18.98 -27.26 -11.67
CA LYS A 254 19.24 -28.68 -11.95
C LYS A 254 20.72 -28.98 -12.22
N ARG A 255 21.45 -28.03 -12.83
CA ARG A 255 22.88 -28.19 -13.14
C ARG A 255 23.74 -27.98 -11.91
N ASN A 256 23.47 -26.96 -11.11
CA ASN A 256 24.13 -26.72 -9.83
C ASN A 256 23.23 -25.97 -8.83
N PRO A 257 22.74 -26.63 -7.77
CA PRO A 257 21.91 -26.00 -6.74
C PRO A 257 22.62 -24.94 -5.88
N HIS A 258 23.96 -24.91 -5.82
CA HIS A 258 24.70 -23.91 -5.03
C HIS A 258 24.44 -22.47 -5.52
N LEU A 259 24.04 -22.30 -6.79
CA LEU A 259 23.64 -21.01 -7.35
C LEU A 259 22.52 -20.32 -6.56
N LEU A 260 21.67 -21.09 -5.86
CA LEU A 260 20.56 -20.58 -5.04
C LEU A 260 21.03 -19.74 -3.86
N PHE A 261 22.24 -20.00 -3.35
CA PHE A 261 22.76 -19.48 -2.08
C PHE A 261 23.93 -18.49 -2.25
N CYS A 262 24.17 -18.06 -3.49
CA CYS A 262 25.11 -16.99 -3.80
C CYS A 262 24.39 -15.65 -3.65
N VAL A 263 25.04 -14.68 -3.00
CA VAL A 263 24.57 -13.30 -2.92
C VAL A 263 25.29 -12.44 -3.95
N ASP A 264 24.63 -11.39 -4.42
CA ASP A 264 25.26 -10.35 -5.23
C ASP A 264 25.85 -9.21 -4.38
N SER A 265 26.35 -8.15 -5.02
CA SER A 265 26.94 -6.99 -4.34
C SER A 265 26.01 -6.28 -3.36
N ASP A 266 24.70 -6.39 -3.58
CA ASP A 266 23.66 -5.80 -2.72
C ASP A 266 23.18 -6.79 -1.65
N LYS A 267 23.89 -7.92 -1.49
CA LYS A 267 23.52 -9.06 -0.65
C LYS A 267 22.21 -9.75 -1.04
N PHE A 268 21.69 -9.52 -2.24
CA PHE A 268 20.49 -10.21 -2.70
C PHE A 268 20.84 -11.61 -3.21
N LEU A 269 20.06 -12.59 -2.79
CA LEU A 269 19.98 -13.92 -3.40
C LEU A 269 19.14 -13.87 -4.70
N PRO A 270 19.23 -14.88 -5.57
CA PRO A 270 18.38 -14.97 -6.75
C PRO A 270 16.89 -14.98 -6.42
N ILE A 271 16.49 -15.64 -5.34
CA ILE A 271 15.08 -15.66 -4.89
C ILE A 271 14.58 -14.25 -4.53
N THR A 272 15.40 -13.45 -3.85
CA THR A 272 15.09 -12.05 -3.53
C THR A 272 15.04 -11.18 -4.79
N ARG A 273 15.89 -11.40 -5.79
CA ARG A 273 15.78 -10.69 -7.09
C ARG A 273 14.48 -11.03 -7.82
N ALA A 274 14.09 -12.30 -7.85
CA ALA A 274 12.79 -12.70 -8.41
C ALA A 274 11.61 -12.03 -7.69
N ALA A 275 11.70 -11.90 -6.36
CA ALA A 275 10.72 -11.15 -5.58
C ALA A 275 10.75 -9.66 -5.95
N PHE A 276 11.91 -9.02 -5.95
CA PHE A 276 12.08 -7.58 -6.22
C PHE A 276 11.50 -7.16 -7.57
N HIS A 277 11.73 -7.96 -8.62
CA HIS A 277 11.17 -7.74 -9.96
C HIS A 277 9.73 -8.28 -10.13
N SER A 278 9.08 -8.70 -9.03
CA SER A 278 7.69 -9.17 -8.98
C SER A 278 7.40 -10.36 -9.91
N HIS A 279 8.36 -11.25 -10.13
CA HIS A 279 8.22 -12.45 -10.96
C HIS A 279 7.71 -13.65 -10.14
N LYS A 280 6.40 -13.66 -9.86
CA LYS A 280 5.76 -14.65 -8.97
C LYS A 280 6.04 -16.12 -9.33
N ALA A 281 5.99 -16.48 -10.61
CA ALA A 281 6.19 -17.87 -11.05
C ALA A 281 7.62 -18.36 -10.77
N THR A 282 8.62 -17.54 -11.07
CA THR A 282 10.05 -17.83 -10.81
C THR A 282 10.34 -17.78 -9.32
N PHE A 283 9.79 -16.81 -8.60
CA PHE A 283 9.88 -16.72 -7.14
C PHE A 283 9.35 -17.98 -6.44
N THR A 284 8.14 -18.44 -6.81
CA THR A 284 7.52 -19.63 -6.21
C THR A 284 8.36 -20.88 -6.47
N TYR A 285 8.93 -21.00 -7.67
CA TYR A 285 9.86 -22.08 -8.01
C TYR A 285 11.12 -22.02 -7.14
N LEU A 286 11.81 -20.89 -7.12
CA LEU A 286 13.04 -20.70 -6.34
C LEU A 286 12.79 -20.90 -4.84
N LEU A 287 11.65 -20.45 -4.30
CA LEU A 287 11.26 -20.67 -2.91
C LEU A 287 11.16 -22.15 -2.56
N LYS A 288 10.56 -22.95 -3.45
CA LYS A 288 10.45 -24.40 -3.29
C LYS A 288 11.82 -25.09 -3.33
N GLU A 289 12.67 -24.70 -4.28
CA GLU A 289 14.01 -25.28 -4.43
C GLU A 289 14.94 -24.89 -3.26
N CYS A 290 14.90 -23.64 -2.81
CA CYS A 290 15.62 -23.19 -1.61
C CYS A 290 15.24 -24.00 -0.37
N ARG A 291 13.94 -24.28 -0.17
CA ARG A 291 13.47 -25.16 0.92
C ARG A 291 14.00 -26.60 0.77
N THR A 292 14.03 -27.12 -0.45
CA THR A 292 14.48 -28.49 -0.74
C THR A 292 15.98 -28.67 -0.52
N HIS A 293 16.77 -27.66 -0.89
CA HIS A 293 18.24 -27.69 -0.88
C HIS A 293 18.89 -26.98 0.31
N ILE A 294 18.11 -26.60 1.34
CA ILE A 294 18.58 -25.80 2.47
C ILE A 294 19.79 -26.40 3.20
N LYS A 295 19.90 -27.73 3.22
CA LYS A 295 21.04 -28.46 3.83
C LYS A 295 22.39 -28.11 3.21
N LEU A 296 22.42 -27.67 1.95
CA LEU A 296 23.66 -27.22 1.29
C LEU A 296 24.17 -25.91 1.89
N SER A 297 23.28 -25.02 2.34
CA SER A 297 23.67 -23.80 3.04
C SER A 297 24.31 -24.11 4.39
N GLU A 298 23.76 -25.07 5.13
CA GLU A 298 24.26 -25.46 6.46
C GLU A 298 25.61 -26.20 6.40
N LYS A 299 25.80 -27.08 5.40
CA LYS A 299 26.99 -27.93 5.28
C LYS A 299 28.18 -27.21 4.67
N ASP A 300 27.94 -26.39 3.65
CA ASP A 300 29.01 -25.86 2.78
C ASP A 300 29.28 -24.36 3.01
N ARG A 301 28.76 -23.79 4.12
CA ARG A 301 28.92 -22.38 4.54
C ARG A 301 28.36 -21.34 3.54
N TYR A 302 27.36 -21.71 2.74
CA TYR A 302 26.64 -20.74 1.89
C TYR A 302 25.57 -19.97 2.66
N HIS A 303 25.15 -18.82 2.13
CA HIS A 303 24.17 -17.94 2.74
C HIS A 303 22.79 -18.62 2.89
N ASN A 304 22.25 -18.59 4.11
CA ASN A 304 20.91 -19.09 4.38
C ASN A 304 19.86 -18.03 3.99
N PRO A 305 18.88 -18.34 3.11
CA PRO A 305 17.87 -17.38 2.65
C PRO A 305 16.77 -17.07 3.67
N PHE A 306 16.65 -17.85 4.75
CA PHE A 306 15.53 -17.78 5.70
C PHE A 306 15.92 -17.24 7.09
N ILE A 307 17.21 -17.03 7.36
CA ILE A 307 17.71 -16.61 8.68
C ILE A 307 18.55 -15.33 8.55
N GLY A 308 18.58 -14.52 9.60
CA GLY A 308 19.45 -13.35 9.71
C GLY A 308 19.12 -12.27 8.68
N GLU A 309 20.15 -11.59 8.17
CA GLU A 309 20.03 -10.46 7.25
C GLU A 309 19.30 -10.84 5.93
N ASN A 310 19.64 -12.01 5.38
CA ASN A 310 19.03 -12.51 4.14
C ASN A 310 17.55 -12.88 4.32
N GLY A 311 17.19 -13.46 5.47
CA GLY A 311 15.80 -13.76 5.81
C GLY A 311 14.94 -12.50 5.90
N VAL A 312 15.44 -11.46 6.57
CA VAL A 312 14.79 -10.15 6.68
C VAL A 312 14.62 -9.50 5.29
N LEU A 313 15.65 -9.58 4.46
CA LEU A 313 15.61 -9.06 3.09
C LEU A 313 14.56 -9.78 2.24
N LEU A 314 14.54 -11.12 2.30
CA LEU A 314 13.57 -11.96 1.60
C LEU A 314 12.14 -11.62 1.99
N ILE A 315 11.81 -11.62 3.28
CA ILE A 315 10.43 -11.36 3.73
C ILE A 315 10.01 -9.91 3.41
N THR A 316 10.91 -8.95 3.59
CA THR A 316 10.67 -7.53 3.28
C THR A 316 10.37 -7.34 1.80
N THR A 317 11.21 -7.88 0.92
CA THR A 317 10.96 -7.82 -0.53
C THR A 317 9.68 -8.56 -0.90
N THR A 318 9.39 -9.71 -0.29
CA THR A 318 8.16 -10.50 -0.56
C THR A 318 6.88 -9.71 -0.21
N ILE A 319 6.86 -9.00 0.92
CA ILE A 319 5.76 -8.09 1.31
C ILE A 319 5.67 -6.92 0.33
N CYS A 320 6.80 -6.28 0.02
CA CYS A 320 6.88 -5.15 -0.92
C CYS A 320 6.45 -5.53 -2.35
N SER A 321 6.59 -6.78 -2.77
CA SER A 321 6.14 -7.27 -4.07
C SER A 321 4.68 -7.73 -4.08
N GLY A 322 4.03 -7.78 -2.92
CA GLY A 322 2.61 -8.15 -2.78
C GLY A 322 2.34 -9.66 -2.77
N PHE A 323 3.36 -10.48 -2.57
CA PHE A 323 3.23 -11.94 -2.43
C PHE A 323 2.82 -12.30 -1.00
N LEU A 324 1.64 -11.82 -0.58
CA LEU A 324 1.20 -11.88 0.82
C LEU A 324 0.99 -13.31 1.34
N ASP A 325 0.55 -14.24 0.48
CA ASP A 325 0.39 -15.63 0.89
C ASP A 325 1.73 -16.28 1.25
N ASP A 326 2.73 -16.05 0.41
CA ASP A 326 4.10 -16.55 0.59
C ASP A 326 4.79 -15.87 1.78
N ALA A 327 4.65 -14.54 1.90
CA ALA A 327 5.15 -13.77 3.04
C ALA A 327 4.56 -14.25 4.37
N TYR A 328 3.26 -14.54 4.40
CA TYR A 328 2.62 -15.08 5.59
C TYR A 328 3.14 -16.48 5.93
N SER A 329 3.37 -17.35 4.93
CA SER A 329 3.97 -18.67 5.16
C SER A 329 5.38 -18.57 5.74
N LEU A 330 6.22 -17.68 5.20
CA LEU A 330 7.58 -17.43 5.68
C LEU A 330 7.58 -16.92 7.12
N LEU A 331 6.66 -16.02 7.47
CA LEU A 331 6.53 -15.50 8.82
C LEU A 331 6.01 -16.54 9.84
N GLN A 332 5.22 -17.52 9.38
CA GLN A 332 4.80 -18.63 10.22
C GLN A 332 5.95 -19.61 10.50
N GLU A 333 6.78 -19.86 9.50
CA GLU A 333 7.97 -20.73 9.59
C GLU A 333 9.09 -20.08 10.43
N HIS A 334 9.31 -18.77 10.25
CA HIS A 334 10.42 -18.01 10.84
C HIS A 334 9.93 -16.72 11.53
N PRO A 335 9.25 -16.82 12.70
CA PRO A 335 8.72 -15.65 13.40
C PRO A 335 9.79 -14.66 13.88
N GLU A 336 11.01 -15.13 14.12
CA GLU A 336 12.17 -14.34 14.55
C GLU A 336 12.53 -13.20 13.57
N LEU A 337 12.20 -13.37 12.29
CA LEU A 337 12.44 -12.36 11.26
C LEU A 337 11.65 -11.07 11.48
N ALA A 338 10.55 -11.12 12.23
CA ALA A 338 9.73 -9.95 12.52
C ALA A 338 10.45 -8.91 13.40
N THR A 339 11.36 -9.38 14.25
CA THR A 339 12.04 -8.57 15.27
C THR A 339 13.42 -8.11 14.86
N LEU A 340 14.03 -8.72 13.84
CA LEU A 340 15.37 -8.39 13.41
C LEU A 340 15.39 -7.09 12.61
N LYS A 341 16.36 -6.22 12.91
CA LYS A 341 16.65 -5.01 12.13
C LYS A 341 17.96 -5.18 11.39
N VAL A 342 17.93 -4.96 10.09
CA VAL A 342 19.13 -4.89 9.26
C VAL A 342 19.42 -3.42 8.94
N PRO A 343 20.63 -2.91 9.25
CA PRO A 343 21.03 -1.56 8.88
C PRO A 343 20.82 -1.28 7.39
N GLY A 344 20.15 -0.18 7.06
CA GLY A 344 19.83 0.20 5.66
C GLY A 344 18.54 -0.42 5.10
N THR A 345 17.87 -1.32 5.82
CA THR A 345 16.55 -1.84 5.44
C THR A 345 15.43 -1.24 6.30
N MET A 346 14.26 -1.05 5.70
CA MET A 346 13.08 -0.61 6.45
C MET A 346 12.48 -1.78 7.24
N GLY A 347 11.95 -1.52 8.45
CA GLY A 347 11.36 -2.56 9.28
C GLY A 347 10.12 -3.20 8.63
N LEU A 348 9.86 -4.49 8.91
CA LEU A 348 8.72 -5.21 8.31
C LEU A 348 7.36 -4.51 8.56
N LEU A 349 7.18 -3.91 9.75
CA LEU A 349 5.97 -3.19 10.10
C LEU A 349 5.78 -1.94 9.21
N TRP A 350 6.87 -1.27 8.85
CA TRP A 350 6.84 -0.15 7.91
C TRP A 350 6.46 -0.64 6.51
N CYS A 351 7.03 -1.75 6.04
CA CYS A 351 6.75 -2.30 4.71
C CYS A 351 5.28 -2.68 4.52
N ILE A 352 4.67 -3.30 5.52
CA ILE A 352 3.25 -3.67 5.46
C ILE A 352 2.33 -2.44 5.63
N ALA A 353 2.75 -1.41 6.38
CA ALA A 353 2.02 -0.14 6.50
C ALA A 353 2.06 0.69 5.20
N GLN A 354 3.19 0.67 4.49
CA GLN A 354 3.37 1.33 3.20
C GLN A 354 2.45 0.73 2.12
N LYS A 355 2.04 -0.54 2.27
CA LYS A 355 1.08 -1.24 1.40
C LYS A 355 -0.37 -0.88 1.73
N TRP A 356 -0.70 0.42 1.69
CA TRP A 356 -2.04 0.91 1.97
C TRP A 356 -3.12 0.33 1.02
N ASP A 357 -2.74 0.00 -0.21
CA ASP A 357 -3.61 -0.65 -1.21
C ASP A 357 -3.95 -2.11 -0.87
N ALA A 358 -3.26 -2.70 0.11
CA ALA A 358 -3.54 -4.01 0.65
C ALA A 358 -4.62 -3.97 1.74
N TYR A 359 -5.18 -2.81 2.06
CA TYR A 359 -6.26 -2.68 3.05
C TYR A 359 -7.56 -2.14 2.43
N PRO A 360 -8.73 -2.44 3.03
CA PRO A 360 -10.02 -1.94 2.55
C PRO A 360 -10.09 -0.41 2.50
N SER A 361 -9.49 0.29 3.47
CA SER A 361 -9.39 1.74 3.50
C SER A 361 -8.58 2.32 2.33
N GLY A 362 -7.61 1.60 1.78
CA GLY A 362 -6.89 2.05 0.60
C GLY A 362 -7.75 2.10 -0.66
N LYS A 363 -8.82 1.29 -0.74
CA LYS A 363 -9.65 1.17 -1.92
C LYS A 363 -10.83 2.15 -1.91
N ARG A 364 -11.10 2.77 -3.07
CA ARG A 364 -12.27 3.63 -3.28
C ARG A 364 -13.41 2.85 -3.90
N TYR A 365 -14.10 2.08 -3.07
CA TYR A 365 -15.31 1.40 -3.50
C TYR A 365 -16.48 2.37 -3.67
N ASN A 366 -17.19 2.28 -4.79
CA ASN A 366 -18.49 2.92 -4.97
C ASN A 366 -19.57 2.24 -4.09
N ILE A 367 -20.77 2.80 -4.04
CA ILE A 367 -21.85 2.32 -3.15
C ILE A 367 -22.15 0.83 -3.38
N TYR A 368 -22.21 0.40 -4.64
CA TYR A 368 -22.44 -1.00 -5.02
C TYR A 368 -21.28 -1.91 -4.61
N GLN A 369 -20.04 -1.54 -4.94
CA GLN A 369 -18.85 -2.31 -4.59
C GLN A 369 -18.70 -2.45 -3.07
N ARG A 370 -19.00 -1.41 -2.28
CA ARG A 370 -19.00 -1.50 -0.80
C ARG A 370 -20.02 -2.51 -0.30
N PHE A 371 -21.23 -2.48 -0.87
CA PHE A 371 -22.28 -3.42 -0.53
C PHE A 371 -21.87 -4.86 -0.85
N VAL A 372 -21.36 -5.13 -2.06
CA VAL A 372 -20.88 -6.46 -2.45
C VAL A 372 -19.71 -6.90 -1.57
N TYR A 373 -18.69 -6.05 -1.42
CA TYR A 373 -17.51 -6.34 -0.59
C TYR A 373 -17.87 -6.70 0.85
N ARG A 374 -18.87 -6.02 1.46
CA ARG A 374 -19.35 -6.32 2.81
C ARG A 374 -19.97 -7.73 2.91
N ASN A 375 -20.69 -8.15 1.89
CA ASN A 375 -21.47 -9.40 1.88
C ASN A 375 -20.67 -10.63 1.40
N ILE A 376 -19.52 -10.46 0.74
CA ILE A 376 -18.66 -11.60 0.36
C ILE A 376 -18.16 -12.33 1.62
N VAL A 377 -18.36 -13.65 1.69
CA VAL A 377 -17.85 -14.49 2.78
C VAL A 377 -16.50 -15.09 2.37
N THR A 378 -15.50 -14.96 3.23
CA THR A 378 -14.16 -15.58 3.08
C THR A 378 -13.96 -16.62 4.18
N LYS A 379 -13.31 -17.76 3.89
CA LYS A 379 -13.10 -18.87 4.85
C LYS A 379 -12.38 -18.45 6.14
N ASP A 380 -11.56 -17.40 6.09
CA ASP A 380 -10.77 -16.87 7.21
C ASP A 380 -11.53 -15.91 8.17
N ARG A 381 -12.86 -15.88 8.12
CA ARG A 381 -13.71 -14.88 8.80
C ARG A 381 -13.55 -14.80 10.32
N ARG A 382 -13.00 -15.82 10.98
CA ARG A 382 -12.91 -15.87 12.46
C ARG A 382 -11.99 -14.80 13.05
N ASN A 383 -11.03 -14.26 12.29
CA ASN A 383 -10.11 -13.22 12.78
C ASN A 383 -10.54 -11.78 12.46
N TYR A 384 -11.51 -11.57 11.54
CA TYR A 384 -12.01 -10.24 11.16
C TYR A 384 -13.09 -9.69 12.09
N ALA A 385 -13.66 -10.52 12.95
CA ALA A 385 -14.64 -10.10 13.96
C ALA A 385 -14.04 -9.08 14.95
N CYS A 386 -12.72 -9.10 15.16
CA CYS A 386 -12.02 -8.20 16.09
C CYS A 386 -11.88 -6.76 15.59
N ILE A 387 -11.97 -6.48 14.28
CA ILE A 387 -11.93 -5.08 13.78
C ILE A 387 -13.31 -4.41 13.94
N ASN A 388 -14.38 -5.21 13.94
CA ASN A 388 -15.72 -4.72 14.25
C ASN A 388 -16.05 -4.76 15.74
N SER A 389 -15.12 -5.13 16.64
CA SER A 389 -15.40 -5.09 18.08
C SER A 389 -15.41 -3.67 18.66
N PHE A 390 -14.96 -2.65 17.90
CA PHE A 390 -15.30 -1.24 18.17
C PHE A 390 -16.72 -0.86 17.69
N ASN A 391 -17.45 -1.79 17.07
CA ASN A 391 -18.89 -1.71 16.81
C ASN A 391 -19.58 -2.94 17.44
N SER A 392 -19.56 -3.06 18.77
CA SER A 392 -20.41 -4.04 19.49
C SER A 392 -21.89 -3.97 19.04
N HIS A 393 -22.31 -2.78 18.57
CA HIS A 393 -23.63 -2.54 18.01
C HIS A 393 -23.81 -2.91 16.53
N ASP A 394 -22.78 -3.15 15.72
CA ASP A 394 -22.97 -3.65 14.35
C ASP A 394 -23.31 -5.15 14.36
N GLU A 395 -22.84 -5.91 15.35
CA GLU A 395 -23.25 -7.31 15.58
C GLU A 395 -24.71 -7.37 16.07
N ILE A 396 -25.10 -6.53 17.04
CA ILE A 396 -26.49 -6.43 17.51
C ILE A 396 -27.41 -5.85 16.43
N ARG A 397 -27.00 -4.83 15.67
CA ARG A 397 -27.80 -4.29 14.55
C ARG A 397 -27.89 -5.23 13.37
N LEU A 398 -26.84 -5.99 13.03
CA LEU A 398 -26.93 -7.03 12.00
C LEU A 398 -27.87 -8.15 12.44
N THR A 399 -27.81 -8.56 13.71
CA THR A 399 -28.72 -9.55 14.27
C THR A 399 -30.17 -9.02 14.36
N TYR A 400 -30.37 -7.77 14.76
CA TYR A 400 -31.69 -7.13 14.83
C TYR A 400 -32.27 -6.85 13.44
N MET A 401 -31.43 -6.45 12.49
CA MET A 401 -31.80 -6.31 11.09
C MET A 401 -32.13 -7.69 10.51
N GLU A 402 -31.30 -8.72 10.68
CA GLU A 402 -31.55 -10.09 10.17
C GLU A 402 -32.80 -10.74 10.77
N LYS A 403 -33.07 -10.49 12.06
CA LYS A 403 -34.11 -11.19 12.82
C LYS A 403 -35.46 -10.46 12.84
N TYR A 404 -35.50 -9.13 12.72
CA TYR A 404 -36.73 -8.35 12.84
C TYR A 404 -37.01 -7.44 11.63
N VAL A 405 -36.01 -6.71 11.12
CA VAL A 405 -36.24 -5.75 10.04
C VAL A 405 -36.27 -6.42 8.66
N TYR A 406 -35.39 -7.39 8.40
CA TYR A 406 -35.35 -8.13 7.14
C TYR A 406 -36.59 -8.98 6.93
N PRO A 407 -37.18 -9.67 7.94
CA PRO A 407 -38.43 -10.38 7.75
C PRO A 407 -39.62 -9.45 7.54
N VAL A 408 -39.68 -8.30 8.23
CA VAL A 408 -40.77 -7.32 8.07
C VAL A 408 -40.65 -6.56 6.76
N ALA A 409 -39.45 -6.13 6.39
CA ALA A 409 -39.17 -5.52 5.09
C ALA A 409 -39.35 -6.55 3.96
N ASN A 410 -38.93 -7.80 4.13
CA ASN A 410 -39.21 -8.89 3.19
C ASN A 410 -40.70 -9.23 3.17
N TRP A 411 -41.44 -9.12 4.28
CA TRP A 411 -42.89 -9.33 4.32
C TRP A 411 -43.65 -8.20 3.62
N ILE A 412 -43.30 -6.93 3.88
CA ILE A 412 -43.83 -5.76 3.17
C ILE A 412 -43.44 -5.85 1.68
N TYR A 413 -42.21 -6.21 1.36
CA TYR A 413 -41.69 -6.33 0.00
C TYR A 413 -42.32 -7.50 -0.74
N VAL A 414 -42.48 -8.67 -0.12
CA VAL A 414 -43.18 -9.85 -0.67
C VAL A 414 -44.69 -9.62 -0.73
N ARG A 415 -45.29 -8.80 0.14
CA ARG A 415 -46.70 -8.40 0.07
C ARG A 415 -46.93 -7.41 -1.06
N LEU A 416 -46.06 -6.41 -1.23
CA LEU A 416 -46.07 -5.49 -2.37
C LEU A 416 -45.76 -6.22 -3.69
N TRP A 417 -44.85 -7.20 -3.67
CA TRP A 417 -44.57 -8.09 -4.81
C TRP A 417 -45.69 -9.10 -5.07
N ARG A 418 -46.39 -9.62 -4.05
CA ARG A 418 -47.60 -10.46 -4.23
C ARG A 418 -48.75 -9.65 -4.80
N LEU A 419 -48.91 -8.40 -4.38
CA LEU A 419 -49.88 -7.47 -4.99
C LEU A 419 -49.48 -7.12 -6.43
N ALA A 420 -48.18 -6.95 -6.71
CA ALA A 420 -47.67 -6.72 -8.06
C ALA A 420 -47.79 -7.97 -8.96
N ILE A 421 -47.51 -9.18 -8.45
CA ILE A 421 -47.68 -10.45 -9.16
C ILE A 421 -49.15 -10.80 -9.31
N GLN A 422 -50.01 -10.58 -8.30
CA GLN A 422 -51.46 -10.79 -8.43
C GLN A 422 -52.06 -9.84 -9.47
N ASN A 423 -51.56 -8.60 -9.59
CA ASN A 423 -51.95 -7.70 -10.67
C ASN A 423 -51.39 -8.14 -12.03
N VAL A 424 -50.14 -8.62 -12.10
CA VAL A 424 -49.53 -9.13 -13.35
C VAL A 424 -50.14 -10.47 -13.79
N THR A 425 -50.58 -11.33 -12.86
CA THR A 425 -51.23 -12.62 -13.16
C THR A 425 -52.71 -12.45 -13.46
N MET A 426 -53.40 -11.47 -12.86
CA MET A 426 -54.71 -11.03 -13.36
C MET A 426 -54.62 -10.40 -14.74
N GLU A 427 -53.58 -9.59 -15.03
CA GLU A 427 -53.35 -9.04 -16.37
C GLU A 427 -52.92 -10.11 -17.38
N LEU A 428 -52.14 -11.13 -16.99
CA LEU A 428 -51.79 -12.26 -17.88
C LEU A 428 -52.97 -13.21 -18.12
N ALA A 429 -53.85 -13.41 -17.13
CA ALA A 429 -55.06 -14.21 -17.29
C ALA A 429 -56.13 -13.48 -18.14
N THR A 430 -56.17 -12.14 -18.11
CA THR A 430 -56.96 -11.36 -19.08
C THR A 430 -56.30 -11.37 -20.46
N TRP A 431 -54.96 -11.37 -20.55
CA TRP A 431 -54.23 -11.53 -21.82
C TRP A 431 -54.46 -12.90 -22.48
N GLU A 432 -54.50 -14.02 -21.74
CA GLU A 432 -54.82 -15.33 -22.33
C GLU A 432 -56.27 -15.39 -22.85
N ARG A 433 -57.23 -14.74 -22.18
CA ARG A 433 -58.61 -14.63 -22.69
C ARG A 433 -58.72 -13.72 -23.91
N VAL A 434 -57.97 -12.61 -23.94
CA VAL A 434 -57.98 -11.64 -25.05
C VAL A 434 -57.26 -12.17 -26.30
N VAL A 435 -56.22 -12.99 -26.15
CA VAL A 435 -55.46 -13.58 -27.27
C VAL A 435 -56.21 -14.75 -27.95
N SER A 436 -57.20 -15.35 -27.27
CA SER A 436 -58.04 -16.40 -27.85
C SER A 436 -59.13 -15.90 -28.83
N ILE A 437 -59.36 -14.58 -28.90
CA ILE A 437 -60.35 -13.98 -29.80
C ILE A 437 -59.62 -13.27 -30.94
N HIS A 438 -59.41 -14.01 -32.03
CA HIS A 438 -58.94 -13.60 -33.37
C HIS A 438 -57.69 -12.67 -33.45
N PRO A 439 -56.60 -13.07 -34.15
CA PRO A 439 -55.31 -12.34 -34.18
C PRO A 439 -55.35 -10.88 -34.66
N CYS A 440 -56.44 -10.45 -35.30
CA CYS A 440 -56.61 -9.11 -35.83
C CYS A 440 -57.22 -8.11 -34.82
N VAL A 441 -57.99 -8.59 -33.82
CA VAL A 441 -58.61 -7.73 -32.80
C VAL A 441 -57.65 -7.47 -31.63
N GLY A 442 -56.81 -8.47 -31.29
CA GLY A 442 -55.73 -8.33 -30.32
C GLY A 442 -54.73 -7.23 -30.70
N CYS A 443 -54.25 -7.21 -31.95
CA CYS A 443 -53.35 -6.16 -32.43
C CYS A 443 -54.01 -4.77 -32.49
N TYR A 444 -55.32 -4.69 -32.79
CA TYR A 444 -56.07 -3.44 -32.84
C TYR A 444 -56.27 -2.81 -31.44
N LEU A 445 -56.45 -3.64 -30.40
CA LEU A 445 -56.52 -3.16 -29.01
C LEU A 445 -55.14 -2.87 -28.39
N ILE A 446 -54.10 -3.60 -28.78
CA ILE A 446 -52.70 -3.37 -28.37
C ILE A 446 -52.18 -2.00 -28.87
N LEU A 447 -52.65 -1.54 -30.03
CA LEU A 447 -52.26 -0.25 -30.61
C LEU A 447 -53.03 0.95 -30.03
N LYS A 448 -54.22 0.76 -29.43
CA LYS A 448 -55.12 1.89 -29.18
C LYS A 448 -54.95 2.61 -27.85
N HIS A 449 -54.32 2.07 -26.78
CA HIS A 449 -54.35 2.86 -25.53
C HIS A 449 -53.34 2.64 -24.39
N GLU A 450 -52.52 1.57 -24.32
CA GLU A 450 -51.80 1.30 -23.05
C GLU A 450 -50.28 1.12 -23.11
N LEU A 451 -49.67 0.82 -24.27
CA LEU A 451 -48.21 0.63 -24.29
C LEU A 451 -47.43 1.95 -24.27
N CYS A 452 -47.90 3.02 -24.92
CA CYS A 452 -47.12 4.26 -25.02
C CYS A 452 -46.94 5.01 -23.69
N SER A 453 -47.88 4.87 -22.74
CA SER A 453 -47.74 5.45 -21.39
C SER A 453 -46.98 4.55 -20.41
N LYS A 454 -47.03 3.22 -20.61
CA LYS A 454 -46.40 2.23 -19.72
C LYS A 454 -45.01 1.76 -20.19
N LEU A 455 -44.57 2.05 -21.43
CA LEU A 455 -43.24 1.64 -21.95
C LEU A 455 -42.07 2.21 -21.14
N PRO A 456 -42.05 3.49 -20.73
CA PRO A 456 -40.99 4.02 -19.85
C PRO A 456 -41.01 3.34 -18.47
N TYR A 457 -42.21 2.99 -17.98
CA TYR A 457 -42.44 2.31 -16.71
C TYR A 457 -42.01 0.83 -16.76
N LEU A 458 -42.21 0.16 -17.90
CA LEU A 458 -41.74 -1.20 -18.19
C LEU A 458 -40.23 -1.25 -18.38
N CYS A 459 -39.62 -0.29 -19.09
CA CYS A 459 -38.16 -0.16 -19.20
C CYS A 459 -37.51 0.13 -17.84
N PHE A 460 -38.12 0.99 -17.02
CA PHE A 460 -37.68 1.25 -15.64
C PHE A 460 -37.82 0.01 -14.74
N ARG A 461 -38.92 -0.76 -14.88
CA ARG A 461 -39.11 -2.05 -14.20
C ARG A 461 -38.14 -3.13 -14.69
N TYR A 462 -37.76 -3.14 -15.97
CA TYR A 462 -36.79 -4.07 -16.54
C TYR A 462 -35.36 -3.75 -16.07
N LEU A 463 -35.02 -2.46 -15.94
CA LEU A 463 -33.77 -2.02 -15.29
C LEU A 463 -33.73 -2.41 -13.80
N LEU A 464 -34.86 -2.30 -13.10
CA LEU A 464 -35.02 -2.79 -11.72
C LEU A 464 -34.94 -4.31 -11.64
N LEU A 465 -35.45 -5.05 -12.64
CA LEU A 465 -35.37 -6.51 -12.72
C LEU A 465 -33.92 -6.98 -12.95
N ILE A 466 -33.14 -6.31 -13.81
CA ILE A 466 -31.73 -6.62 -14.05
C ILE A 466 -30.89 -6.35 -12.79
N THR A 467 -31.17 -5.24 -12.08
CA THR A 467 -30.51 -4.94 -10.80
C THR A 467 -30.98 -5.87 -9.67
N PHE A 468 -32.20 -6.41 -9.73
CA PHE A 468 -32.78 -7.38 -8.80
C PHE A 468 -32.25 -8.82 -9.00
N VAL A 469 -32.15 -9.32 -10.24
CA VAL A 469 -31.54 -10.63 -10.57
C VAL A 469 -30.07 -10.65 -10.16
N ASN A 470 -29.35 -9.54 -10.36
CA ASN A 470 -27.99 -9.37 -9.85
C ASN A 470 -27.92 -9.39 -8.30
N ASN A 471 -28.95 -8.92 -7.59
CA ASN A 471 -28.99 -8.92 -6.12
C ASN A 471 -29.45 -10.25 -5.50
N LEU A 472 -30.34 -11.01 -6.15
CA LEU A 472 -30.75 -12.35 -5.67
C LEU A 472 -29.66 -13.40 -5.88
N SER A 473 -28.90 -13.31 -6.97
CA SER A 473 -27.80 -14.23 -7.30
C SER A 473 -26.66 -14.18 -6.28
N ILE A 474 -26.41 -13.01 -5.68
CA ILE A 474 -25.41 -12.80 -4.61
C ILE A 474 -25.76 -13.57 -3.32
N ARG A 475 -27.03 -13.90 -3.07
CA ARG A 475 -27.51 -14.47 -1.80
C ARG A 475 -27.33 -15.99 -1.70
N TYR A 476 -27.24 -16.71 -2.82
CA TYR A 476 -27.23 -18.18 -2.83
C TYR A 476 -25.93 -18.82 -3.31
N ASN A 477 -24.83 -18.07 -3.47
CA ASN A 477 -23.49 -18.58 -3.81
C ASN A 477 -23.37 -19.54 -5.02
N TRP A 478 -24.45 -19.81 -5.75
CA TRP A 478 -24.50 -20.86 -6.79
C TRP A 478 -23.98 -20.40 -8.15
N TRP A 479 -23.53 -19.14 -8.27
CA TRP A 479 -23.01 -18.56 -9.51
C TRP A 479 -21.84 -17.61 -9.23
N LEU A 480 -20.94 -17.92 -8.29
CA LEU A 480 -19.74 -17.08 -8.08
C LEU A 480 -18.73 -17.15 -9.23
N ASP A 481 -18.88 -18.11 -10.15
CA ASP A 481 -17.91 -18.37 -11.23
C ASP A 481 -18.13 -17.67 -12.60
N PRO A 482 -19.19 -16.87 -12.90
CA PRO A 482 -19.25 -16.15 -14.18
C PRO A 482 -19.28 -14.61 -14.12
N VAL A 483 -19.13 -13.94 -12.96
CA VAL A 483 -19.13 -12.46 -12.91
C VAL A 483 -17.75 -11.89 -12.52
N PRO A 484 -16.93 -11.47 -13.51
CA PRO A 484 -15.56 -10.97 -13.30
C PRO A 484 -15.41 -9.85 -12.26
N HIS A 485 -16.45 -9.03 -12.08
CA HIS A 485 -16.43 -7.94 -11.09
C HIS A 485 -16.54 -8.44 -9.64
N ILE A 486 -17.27 -9.53 -9.40
CA ILE A 486 -17.47 -10.07 -8.05
C ILE A 486 -16.28 -10.94 -7.66
N THR A 487 -15.74 -11.74 -8.59
CA THR A 487 -14.52 -12.52 -8.39
C THR A 487 -13.34 -11.61 -8.04
N LYS A 488 -13.17 -10.49 -8.76
CA LYS A 488 -12.15 -9.48 -8.44
C LYS A 488 -12.32 -8.90 -7.02
N LEU A 489 -13.54 -8.58 -6.60
CA LEU A 489 -13.79 -8.09 -5.23
C LEU A 489 -13.53 -9.17 -4.17
N HIS A 490 -13.78 -10.43 -4.49
CA HIS A 490 -13.45 -11.56 -3.63
C HIS A 490 -11.93 -11.71 -3.45
N GLU A 491 -11.17 -11.69 -4.56
CA GLU A 491 -9.71 -11.73 -4.54
C GLU A 491 -9.11 -10.55 -3.75
N GLU A 492 -9.62 -9.33 -3.95
CA GLU A 492 -9.21 -8.17 -3.15
C GLU A 492 -9.50 -8.38 -1.66
N LYS A 493 -10.65 -8.96 -1.31
CA LYS A 493 -10.99 -9.26 0.09
C LYS A 493 -10.05 -10.30 0.70
N VAL A 494 -9.68 -11.34 -0.04
CA VAL A 494 -8.69 -12.33 0.40
C VAL A 494 -7.32 -11.66 0.61
N LYS A 495 -6.88 -10.81 -0.33
CA LYS A 495 -5.65 -10.02 -0.19
C LYS A 495 -5.67 -9.15 1.08
N HIS A 496 -6.77 -8.44 1.32
CA HIS A 496 -6.93 -7.61 2.51
C HIS A 496 -6.83 -8.44 3.80
N ASN A 497 -7.48 -9.60 3.82
CA ASN A 497 -7.42 -10.48 4.97
C ASN A 497 -6.00 -10.96 5.24
N ARG A 498 -5.26 -11.31 4.18
CA ARG A 498 -3.89 -11.78 4.28
C ARG A 498 -2.94 -10.70 4.81
N ALA A 499 -3.07 -9.46 4.30
CA ALA A 499 -2.31 -8.31 4.78
C ALA A 499 -2.52 -8.09 6.28
N PHE A 500 -3.78 -8.14 6.74
CA PHE A 500 -4.12 -7.97 8.15
C PHE A 500 -3.56 -9.09 9.03
N MET A 501 -3.55 -10.34 8.57
CA MET A 501 -2.94 -11.45 9.31
C MET A 501 -1.43 -11.29 9.47
N ILE A 502 -0.73 -10.87 8.41
CA ILE A 502 0.71 -10.56 8.45
C ILE A 502 0.97 -9.44 9.45
N LEU A 503 0.23 -8.33 9.35
CA LEU A 503 0.33 -7.20 10.26
C LEU A 503 0.17 -7.64 11.72
N LYS A 504 -0.91 -8.37 12.02
CA LYS A 504 -1.18 -8.88 13.37
C LYS A 504 -0.04 -9.75 13.88
N ARG A 505 0.51 -10.64 13.04
CA ARG A 505 1.61 -11.51 13.45
C ARG A 505 2.89 -10.72 13.73
N ILE A 506 3.24 -9.76 12.88
CA ILE A 506 4.40 -8.88 13.11
C ILE A 506 4.24 -8.13 14.44
N CYS A 507 3.08 -7.51 14.69
CA CYS A 507 2.81 -6.81 15.94
C CYS A 507 2.97 -7.71 17.18
N VAL A 508 2.44 -8.94 17.12
CA VAL A 508 2.59 -9.92 18.21
C VAL A 508 4.06 -10.27 18.47
N GLU A 509 4.86 -10.52 17.43
CA GLU A 509 6.28 -10.85 17.62
C GLU A 509 7.09 -9.64 18.14
N VAL A 510 6.85 -8.44 17.60
CA VAL A 510 7.48 -7.20 18.10
C VAL A 510 7.10 -6.89 19.54
N SER A 511 5.87 -7.23 19.98
CA SER A 511 5.44 -7.04 21.36
C SER A 511 6.19 -7.88 22.39
N LYS A 512 6.87 -8.95 21.96
CA LYS A 512 7.69 -9.80 22.83
C LYS A 512 9.06 -9.19 23.14
N LEU A 513 9.46 -8.13 22.44
CA LEU A 513 10.74 -7.45 22.69
C LEU A 513 10.70 -6.70 24.03
N LYS A 514 11.76 -6.87 24.83
CA LYS A 514 11.89 -6.23 26.15
C LYS A 514 12.21 -4.73 26.06
N SER A 515 12.84 -4.29 24.98
CA SER A 515 13.28 -2.90 24.75
C SER A 515 13.35 -2.60 23.24
N GLY A 516 13.27 -1.31 22.86
CA GLY A 516 13.41 -0.88 21.46
C GLY A 516 12.17 -1.03 20.58
N THR A 517 10.99 -1.35 21.16
CA THR A 517 9.74 -1.50 20.40
C THR A 517 9.30 -0.23 19.68
N SER A 518 9.59 0.95 20.28
CA SER A 518 9.35 2.28 19.67
C SER A 518 9.90 2.40 18.28
N ASP A 519 11.08 1.84 18.06
CA ASP A 519 11.82 2.01 16.82
C ASP A 519 11.26 1.10 15.72
N HIS A 520 10.42 0.11 16.06
CA HIS A 520 9.76 -0.75 15.09
C HIS A 520 8.41 -0.16 14.62
N TYR A 521 7.66 0.46 15.53
CA TYR A 521 6.35 1.00 15.20
C TYR A 521 6.36 2.48 14.82
N GLY A 522 7.35 3.29 15.25
CA GLY A 522 7.33 4.75 15.05
C GLY A 522 7.16 5.16 13.59
N ASP A 523 8.08 4.74 12.72
CA ASP A 523 8.02 5.06 11.29
C ASP A 523 6.81 4.42 10.60
N ALA A 524 6.47 3.17 10.98
CA ALA A 524 5.32 2.46 10.43
C ALA A 524 4.00 3.14 10.76
N PHE A 525 3.89 3.68 11.99
CA PHE A 525 2.75 4.41 12.48
C PHE A 525 2.57 5.71 11.70
N LEU A 526 3.63 6.50 11.54
CA LEU A 526 3.61 7.74 10.75
C LEU A 526 3.19 7.49 9.29
N VAL A 527 3.79 6.50 8.64
CA VAL A 527 3.42 6.11 7.26
C VAL A 527 1.97 5.67 7.14
N ALA A 528 1.47 4.89 8.10
CA ALA A 528 0.06 4.50 8.14
C ALA A 528 -0.88 5.71 8.32
N MET A 529 -0.46 6.74 9.06
CA MET A 529 -1.20 8.01 9.15
C MET A 529 -1.27 8.72 7.80
N GLU A 530 -0.14 8.91 7.12
CA GLU A 530 -0.05 9.64 5.85
C GLU A 530 -0.91 9.00 4.76
N ASN A 531 -0.93 7.67 4.76
CA ASN A 531 -1.71 6.85 3.85
C ASN A 531 -3.21 6.72 4.21
N ASP A 532 -3.66 7.30 5.33
CA ASP A 532 -5.05 7.25 5.82
C ASP A 532 -5.58 5.81 6.03
N THR A 533 -4.77 4.96 6.68
CA THR A 533 -5.04 3.52 6.92
C THR A 533 -5.40 3.21 8.39
N PRO A 534 -6.66 3.39 8.82
CA PRO A 534 -7.05 3.17 10.21
C PRO A 534 -6.90 1.72 10.69
N GLU A 535 -6.95 0.72 9.81
CA GLU A 535 -6.79 -0.70 10.15
C GLU A 535 -5.37 -1.00 10.66
N VAL A 536 -4.36 -0.37 10.07
CA VAL A 536 -2.97 -0.51 10.51
C VAL A 536 -2.78 0.16 11.85
N LEU A 537 -3.30 1.38 11.99
CA LEU A 537 -3.16 2.18 13.20
C LEU A 537 -3.89 1.58 14.39
N SER A 538 -5.12 1.11 14.21
CA SER A 538 -5.86 0.42 15.28
C SER A 538 -5.06 -0.77 15.82
N MET A 539 -4.51 -1.60 14.94
CA MET A 539 -3.67 -2.73 15.34
C MET A 539 -2.41 -2.28 16.10
N ILE A 540 -1.72 -1.25 15.62
CA ILE A 540 -0.52 -0.72 16.29
C ILE A 540 -0.88 -0.12 17.65
N ILE A 541 -1.97 0.66 17.77
CA ILE A 541 -2.42 1.29 19.03
C ILE A 541 -2.86 0.23 20.05
N GLU A 542 -3.56 -0.82 19.59
CA GLU A 542 -3.98 -1.94 20.43
C GLU A 542 -2.78 -2.70 20.99
N THR A 543 -1.73 -2.89 20.19
CA THR A 543 -0.51 -3.60 20.60
C THR A 543 0.45 -2.72 21.40
N PHE A 544 0.58 -1.45 21.00
CA PHE A 544 1.53 -0.47 21.53
C PHE A 544 0.82 0.86 21.85
N PRO A 545 0.10 0.96 22.99
CA PRO A 545 -0.65 2.18 23.33
C PRO A 545 0.18 3.47 23.36
N GLN A 546 1.50 3.36 23.59
CA GLN A 546 2.43 4.49 23.59
C GLN A 546 2.67 5.10 22.20
N SER A 547 2.30 4.41 21.11
CA SER A 547 2.44 4.93 19.74
C SER A 547 1.62 6.19 19.49
N MET A 548 0.59 6.45 20.30
CA MET A 548 -0.21 7.68 20.23
C MET A 548 0.60 8.96 20.47
N TRP A 549 1.75 8.84 21.13
CA TRP A 549 2.64 9.96 21.42
C TRP A 549 3.77 10.12 20.39
N THR A 550 3.78 9.30 19.33
CA THR A 550 4.74 9.44 18.23
C THR A 550 4.51 10.77 17.51
N SER A 551 5.59 11.54 17.33
CA SER A 551 5.61 12.78 16.56
C SER A 551 6.41 12.61 15.28
N ASP A 552 6.15 13.44 14.28
CA ASP A 552 6.99 13.50 13.08
C ASP A 552 8.35 14.19 13.36
N VAL A 553 9.19 14.27 12.32
CA VAL A 553 10.49 14.97 12.35
C VAL A 553 10.36 16.44 12.77
N ASN A 554 9.21 17.06 12.51
CA ASN A 554 8.96 18.46 12.85
C ASN A 554 8.41 18.66 14.27
N GLY A 555 8.05 17.57 14.97
CA GLY A 555 7.45 17.57 16.29
C GLY A 555 5.93 17.68 16.29
N TYR A 556 5.26 17.53 15.15
CA TYR A 556 3.80 17.49 15.08
C TYR A 556 3.26 16.19 15.66
N THR A 557 2.20 16.32 16.44
CA THR A 557 1.44 15.19 16.99
C THR A 557 0.61 14.49 15.92
N VAL A 558 0.20 13.26 16.21
CA VAL A 558 -0.67 12.43 15.36
C VAL A 558 -1.94 13.17 14.90
N SER A 559 -2.58 13.91 15.80
CA SER A 559 -3.77 14.71 15.52
C SER A 559 -3.49 15.85 14.53
N GLN A 560 -2.35 16.52 14.66
CA GLN A 560 -1.95 17.60 13.76
C GLN A 560 -1.66 17.06 12.36
N ILE A 561 -0.89 15.97 12.26
CA ILE A 561 -0.53 15.33 10.98
C ILE A 561 -1.79 14.87 10.24
N SER A 562 -2.70 14.17 10.92
CA SER A 562 -3.94 13.67 10.32
C SER A 562 -4.83 14.79 9.78
N ILE A 563 -4.86 15.95 10.44
CA ILE A 563 -5.60 17.13 9.97
C ILE A 563 -4.93 17.80 8.78
N MET A 564 -3.62 18.02 8.85
CA MET A 564 -2.86 18.66 7.77
C MET A 564 -2.94 17.83 6.48
N ASN A 565 -2.91 16.50 6.60
CA ASN A 565 -2.95 15.57 5.47
C ASN A 565 -4.36 15.13 5.03
N ARG A 566 -5.42 15.68 5.64
CA ARG A 566 -6.85 15.36 5.37
C ARG A 566 -7.13 13.85 5.46
N CYS A 567 -6.57 13.20 6.48
CA CYS A 567 -6.74 11.77 6.73
C CYS A 567 -8.06 11.53 7.48
N GLU A 568 -9.16 11.58 6.73
CA GLU A 568 -10.54 11.49 7.24
C GLU A 568 -10.78 10.22 8.07
N LYS A 569 -10.35 9.06 7.58
CA LYS A 569 -10.67 7.76 8.22
C LYS A 569 -9.89 7.58 9.50
N VAL A 570 -8.64 8.00 9.47
CA VAL A 570 -7.74 8.03 10.60
C VAL A 570 -8.21 8.99 11.67
N TYR A 571 -8.54 10.23 11.31
CA TYR A 571 -8.95 11.22 12.30
C TYR A 571 -10.27 10.80 12.96
N ASN A 572 -11.19 10.19 12.20
CA ASN A 572 -12.38 9.55 12.75
C ASN A 572 -12.03 8.49 13.82
N LEU A 573 -11.04 7.64 13.58
CA LEU A 573 -10.57 6.65 14.56
C LEU A 573 -10.01 7.35 15.82
N LEU A 574 -9.19 8.38 15.63
CA LEU A 574 -8.57 9.14 16.73
C LEU A 574 -9.61 9.85 17.59
N VAL A 575 -10.58 10.53 16.98
CA VAL A 575 -11.66 11.24 17.68
C VAL A 575 -12.49 10.26 18.51
N ASN A 576 -12.88 9.11 17.94
CA ASN A 576 -13.61 8.09 18.70
C ASN A 576 -12.80 7.60 19.90
N MET A 577 -11.49 7.38 19.74
CA MET A 577 -10.62 7.00 20.87
C MET A 577 -10.48 8.12 21.92
N MET A 578 -10.36 9.38 21.50
CA MET A 578 -10.23 10.53 22.40
C MET A 578 -11.49 10.74 23.24
N VAL A 579 -12.67 10.66 22.60
CA VAL A 579 -13.97 10.80 23.28
C VAL A 579 -14.19 9.65 24.26
N LEU A 580 -13.94 8.40 23.85
CA LEU A 580 -14.09 7.24 24.73
C LEU A 580 -13.13 7.26 25.93
N ARG A 581 -11.93 7.85 25.79
CA ARG A 581 -10.91 7.85 26.85
C ARG A 581 -10.81 9.17 27.64
N LYS A 582 -11.71 10.13 27.42
CA LYS A 582 -11.74 11.45 28.10
C LYS A 582 -10.37 12.15 28.11
N PHE A 583 -9.57 12.01 27.05
CA PHE A 583 -8.31 12.75 26.96
C PHE A 583 -8.62 14.24 26.91
N SER A 584 -8.03 15.03 27.81
CA SER A 584 -8.16 16.48 27.72
C SER A 584 -7.47 16.95 26.43
N HIS A 585 -8.21 17.69 25.60
CA HIS A 585 -7.61 18.52 24.55
C HIS A 585 -6.78 19.62 25.23
N LYS A 586 -5.63 19.28 25.80
CA LYS A 586 -4.62 20.28 26.11
C LYS A 586 -4.28 20.93 24.78
N SER A 587 -4.46 22.26 24.65
CA SER A 587 -4.30 22.96 23.37
C SER A 587 -2.94 22.59 22.77
N ILE A 588 -2.96 21.73 21.75
CA ILE A 588 -1.76 21.28 21.06
C ILE A 588 -1.44 22.40 20.09
N ILE A 589 -0.45 23.22 20.45
CA ILE A 589 -0.03 24.38 19.69
C ILE A 589 1.25 24.02 18.95
N ASP A 590 1.34 24.37 17.66
CA ASP A 590 2.57 24.20 16.89
C ASP A 590 3.62 25.29 17.21
N LYS A 591 4.77 25.21 16.54
CA LYS A 591 5.86 26.19 16.69
C LYS A 591 5.44 27.62 16.34
N ASP A 592 4.39 27.82 15.56
CA ASP A 592 3.90 29.12 15.09
C ASP A 592 2.73 29.65 15.94
N GLY A 593 2.38 28.98 17.04
CA GLY A 593 1.21 29.36 17.84
C GLY A 593 -0.12 28.91 17.22
N ASN A 594 -0.11 28.07 16.19
CA ASN A 594 -1.33 27.54 15.57
C ASN A 594 -1.88 26.42 16.44
N ASN A 595 -3.10 26.60 16.92
CA ASN A 595 -3.89 25.48 17.42
C ASN A 595 -4.39 24.59 16.26
N LEU A 596 -5.14 23.55 16.61
CA LEU A 596 -5.61 22.56 15.64
C LEU A 596 -6.48 23.19 14.52
N LEU A 597 -7.33 24.19 14.82
CA LEU A 597 -8.16 24.86 13.83
C LEU A 597 -7.36 25.68 12.83
N HIS A 598 -6.30 26.34 13.27
CA HIS A 598 -5.39 27.05 12.36
C HIS A 598 -4.76 26.07 11.35
N LEU A 599 -4.38 24.87 11.79
CA LEU A 599 -3.85 23.83 10.91
C LEU A 599 -4.90 23.28 9.95
N VAL A 600 -6.16 23.17 10.37
CA VAL A 600 -7.27 22.88 9.45
C VAL A 600 -7.43 23.99 8.41
N GLY A 601 -7.22 25.24 8.82
CA GLY A 601 -7.22 26.43 7.95
C GLY A 601 -6.18 26.41 6.84
N LYS A 602 -5.06 25.70 7.02
CA LYS A 602 -4.02 25.56 5.99
C LYS A 602 -4.51 24.68 4.84
N LEU A 603 -4.14 25.05 3.61
CA LEU A 603 -4.51 24.29 2.42
C LEU A 603 -3.85 22.89 2.45
N ALA A 604 -4.61 21.86 2.11
CA ALA A 604 -4.10 20.48 2.10
C ALA A 604 -2.95 20.30 1.09
N PRO A 605 -2.11 19.26 1.21
CA PRO A 605 -1.08 18.98 0.21
C PRO A 605 -1.66 18.76 -1.20
N PRO A 606 -0.98 19.19 -2.29
CA PRO A 606 -1.52 19.15 -3.66
C PRO A 606 -2.03 17.76 -4.11
N HIS A 607 -1.35 16.69 -3.67
CA HIS A 607 -1.72 15.30 -3.98
C HIS A 607 -3.04 14.84 -3.32
N LYS A 608 -3.55 15.59 -2.32
CA LYS A 608 -4.86 15.38 -1.67
C LYS A 608 -5.93 16.31 -2.26
N ILE A 609 -5.60 17.55 -2.64
CA ILE A 609 -6.55 18.55 -3.18
C ILE A 609 -7.18 18.09 -4.50
N ASN A 610 -6.41 17.52 -5.44
CA ASN A 610 -6.88 17.21 -6.80
C ASN A 610 -7.80 15.98 -6.91
N ARG A 611 -8.38 15.52 -5.79
CA ARG A 611 -9.17 14.28 -5.73
C ARG A 611 -10.65 14.49 -6.05
N VAL A 612 -11.11 15.73 -6.20
CA VAL A 612 -12.53 16.10 -6.33
C VAL A 612 -12.75 16.89 -7.62
N THR A 613 -13.86 16.61 -8.30
CA THR A 613 -14.26 17.25 -9.55
C THR A 613 -14.76 18.68 -9.30
N GLY A 614 -14.02 19.69 -9.78
CA GLY A 614 -14.46 21.10 -9.77
C GLY A 614 -14.11 21.87 -8.49
N GLY A 615 -13.73 23.14 -8.66
CA GLY A 615 -13.26 24.00 -7.56
C GLY A 615 -14.30 24.22 -6.45
N ALA A 616 -15.59 24.27 -6.79
CA ALA A 616 -16.64 24.50 -5.81
C ALA A 616 -16.87 23.29 -4.89
N LEU A 617 -16.79 22.07 -5.41
CA LEU A 617 -16.91 20.86 -4.61
C LEU A 617 -15.70 20.65 -3.71
N GLN A 618 -14.51 21.02 -4.17
CA GLN A 618 -13.32 21.01 -3.32
C GLN A 618 -13.44 22.06 -2.20
N MET A 619 -13.88 23.29 -2.51
CA MET A 619 -14.14 24.33 -1.51
C MET A 619 -15.18 23.89 -0.47
N GLN A 620 -16.27 23.26 -0.92
CA GLN A 620 -17.30 22.70 -0.04
C GLN A 620 -16.70 21.68 0.94
N LYS A 621 -15.83 20.78 0.47
CA LYS A 621 -15.20 19.77 1.32
C LYS A 621 -14.20 20.34 2.33
N GLU A 622 -13.40 21.31 1.94
CA GLU A 622 -12.49 21.99 2.89
C GLU A 622 -13.27 22.71 3.99
N LEU A 623 -14.40 23.35 3.64
CA LEU A 623 -15.30 23.96 4.63
C LEU A 623 -15.98 22.92 5.53
N GLN A 624 -16.45 21.81 4.98
CA GLN A 624 -17.01 20.71 5.76
C GLN A 624 -15.97 20.15 6.73
N TRP A 625 -14.73 19.95 6.28
CA TRP A 625 -13.62 19.51 7.13
C TRP A 625 -13.35 20.50 8.26
N PHE A 626 -13.32 21.81 7.95
CA PHE A 626 -13.19 22.88 8.94
C PHE A 626 -14.31 22.87 9.98
N GLN A 627 -15.57 22.78 9.54
CA GLN A 627 -16.73 22.72 10.45
C GLN A 627 -16.72 21.48 11.34
N GLU A 628 -16.35 20.34 10.78
CA GLU A 628 -16.35 19.08 11.50
C GLU A 628 -15.31 19.06 12.62
N VAL A 629 -14.11 19.60 12.40
CA VAL A 629 -13.09 19.74 13.45
C VAL A 629 -13.47 20.84 14.45
N ARG A 630 -14.07 21.94 13.99
CA ARG A 630 -14.56 23.04 14.83
C ARG A 630 -15.55 22.58 15.89
N GLU A 631 -16.39 21.61 15.55
CA GLU A 631 -17.43 21.11 16.44
C GLU A 631 -16.90 20.16 17.54
N ILE A 632 -15.67 19.65 17.39
CA ILE A 632 -15.00 18.79 18.38
C ILE A 632 -14.21 19.64 19.39
N LEU A 633 -13.72 20.80 18.96
CA LEU A 633 -12.85 21.67 19.73
C LEU A 633 -13.65 22.67 20.57
N ARG A 634 -12.97 23.30 21.53
CA ARG A 634 -13.64 24.21 22.45
C ARG A 634 -13.89 25.56 21.76
N PRO A 635 -14.93 26.31 22.17
CA PRO A 635 -15.21 27.62 21.61
C PRO A 635 -14.04 28.60 21.72
N GLU A 636 -13.22 28.53 22.77
CA GLU A 636 -12.07 29.44 22.94
C GLU A 636 -11.03 29.26 21.83
N ASP A 637 -10.83 28.02 21.36
CA ASP A 637 -9.86 27.69 20.31
C ASP A 637 -10.23 28.36 18.96
N MET A 638 -11.47 28.85 18.81
CA MET A 638 -11.96 29.54 17.60
C MET A 638 -11.50 31.00 17.52
N GLU A 639 -11.28 31.63 18.67
CA GLU A 639 -10.92 33.04 18.79
C GLU A 639 -9.45 33.24 19.19
N GLU A 640 -8.77 32.15 19.56
CA GLU A 640 -7.32 32.15 19.76
C GLU A 640 -6.59 32.67 18.52
N ARG A 641 -5.54 33.44 18.77
CA ARG A 641 -4.71 34.03 17.73
C ARG A 641 -3.35 33.37 17.71
N ASN A 642 -2.87 33.01 16.52
CA ASN A 642 -1.51 32.52 16.34
C ASN A 642 -0.47 33.65 16.54
N LYS A 643 0.83 33.34 16.38
CA LYS A 643 1.90 34.34 16.51
C LYS A 643 1.77 35.51 15.53
N ASN A 644 1.12 35.30 14.38
CA ASN A 644 0.82 36.33 13.39
C ASN A 644 -0.43 37.16 13.73
N LYS A 645 -1.05 36.93 14.89
CA LYS A 645 -2.31 37.54 15.34
C LYS A 645 -3.51 37.20 14.45
N GLU A 646 -3.43 36.15 13.64
CA GLU A 646 -4.51 35.65 12.78
C GLU A 646 -5.38 34.67 13.58
N THR A 647 -6.70 34.67 13.36
CA THR A 647 -7.60 33.61 13.87
C THR A 647 -7.66 32.44 12.88
N PRO A 648 -8.17 31.25 13.27
CA PRO A 648 -8.26 30.12 12.36
C PRO A 648 -9.03 30.42 11.06
N MET A 649 -10.12 31.19 11.16
CA MET A 649 -10.93 31.58 10.01
C MET A 649 -10.19 32.57 9.09
N MET A 650 -9.33 33.43 9.64
CA MET A 650 -8.48 34.32 8.85
C MET A 650 -7.46 33.51 8.03
N VAL A 651 -6.83 32.51 8.65
CA VAL A 651 -5.91 31.59 7.96
C VAL A 651 -6.66 30.83 6.87
N PHE A 652 -7.83 30.27 7.16
CA PHE A 652 -8.65 29.54 6.18
C PHE A 652 -8.95 30.40 4.94
N ARG A 653 -9.44 31.63 5.14
CA ARG A 653 -9.78 32.55 4.04
C ARG A 653 -8.58 32.94 3.19
N LYS A 654 -7.42 33.14 3.83
CA LYS A 654 -6.17 33.51 3.16
C LYS A 654 -5.66 32.37 2.28
N GLU A 655 -5.59 31.17 2.84
CA GLU A 655 -5.06 29.96 2.16
C GLU A 655 -6.00 29.44 1.06
N HIS A 656 -7.31 29.63 1.20
CA HIS A 656 -8.31 29.12 0.24
C HIS A 656 -8.83 30.18 -0.74
N LYS A 657 -8.21 31.37 -0.79
CA LYS A 657 -8.65 32.48 -1.67
C LYS A 657 -8.74 32.06 -3.15
N ASP A 658 -7.69 31.44 -3.66
CA ASP A 658 -7.62 31.00 -5.06
C ASP A 658 -8.61 29.86 -5.35
N LEU A 659 -8.79 28.96 -4.38
CA LEU A 659 -9.74 27.86 -4.51
C LEU A 659 -11.18 28.37 -4.53
N ARG A 660 -11.51 29.35 -3.69
CA ARG A 660 -12.80 30.03 -3.68
C ARG A 660 -13.08 30.68 -5.02
N GLN A 661 -12.11 31.39 -5.60
CA GLN A 661 -12.26 32.01 -6.92
C GLN A 661 -12.50 30.97 -8.01
N LYS A 662 -11.71 29.88 -8.02
CA LYS A 662 -11.95 28.75 -8.94
C LYS A 662 -13.33 28.11 -8.75
N GLY A 663 -13.81 28.05 -7.50
CA GLY A 663 -15.14 27.54 -7.18
C GLY A 663 -16.26 28.46 -7.65
N GLU A 664 -16.10 29.76 -7.49
CA GLU A 664 -17.01 30.78 -8.01
C GLU A 664 -17.10 30.68 -9.55
N ASP A 665 -15.97 30.68 -10.24
CA ASP A 665 -15.90 30.57 -11.70
C ASP A 665 -16.54 29.29 -12.21
N TRP A 666 -16.27 28.15 -11.55
CA TRP A 666 -16.85 26.86 -11.90
C TRP A 666 -18.38 26.91 -11.78
N MET A 667 -18.89 27.47 -10.68
CA MET A 667 -20.33 27.54 -10.41
C MET A 667 -21.04 28.50 -11.38
N LYS A 668 -20.44 29.66 -11.69
CA LYS A 668 -20.97 30.63 -12.66
C LYS A 668 -21.05 30.03 -14.06
N LYS A 669 -19.95 29.47 -14.59
CA LYS A 669 -19.92 28.83 -15.91
C LYS A 669 -20.93 27.69 -16.03
N THR A 670 -21.08 26.91 -14.96
CA THR A 670 -22.06 25.81 -14.89
C THR A 670 -23.49 26.37 -14.92
N ALA A 671 -23.80 27.37 -14.10
CA ALA A 671 -25.11 28.02 -14.06
C ALA A 671 -25.44 28.73 -15.39
N ASP A 672 -24.51 29.43 -16.01
CA ASP A 672 -24.67 30.09 -17.31
C ASP A 672 -25.09 29.08 -18.40
N SER A 673 -24.39 27.95 -18.47
CA SER A 673 -24.67 26.89 -19.46
C SER A 673 -26.10 26.34 -19.33
N TYR A 674 -26.56 26.10 -18.10
CA TYR A 674 -27.91 25.61 -17.86
C TYR A 674 -28.98 26.70 -17.94
N THR A 675 -28.63 27.97 -17.69
CA THR A 675 -29.50 29.13 -17.90
C THR A 675 -29.88 29.25 -19.37
N ILE A 676 -28.90 29.13 -20.27
CA ILE A 676 -29.13 29.12 -21.74
C ILE A 676 -30.05 27.95 -22.12
N THR A 677 -29.77 26.75 -21.60
CA THR A 677 -30.58 25.56 -21.88
C THR A 677 -32.02 25.73 -21.40
N ALA A 678 -32.23 26.24 -20.18
CA ALA A 678 -33.56 26.50 -19.63
C ALA A 678 -34.33 27.54 -20.45
N ALA A 679 -33.67 28.63 -20.87
CA ALA A 679 -34.26 29.66 -21.71
C ALA A 679 -34.70 29.12 -23.08
N LEU A 680 -33.89 28.27 -23.72
CA LEU A 680 -34.25 27.61 -24.99
C LEU A 680 -35.47 26.69 -24.84
N ILE A 681 -35.58 25.97 -23.73
CA ILE A 681 -36.77 25.13 -23.48
C ILE A 681 -38.01 26.01 -23.28
N ILE A 682 -37.90 27.11 -22.53
CA ILE A 682 -39.00 28.06 -22.33
C ILE A 682 -39.51 28.57 -23.69
N THR A 683 -38.61 29.00 -24.57
CA THR A 683 -39.01 29.52 -25.89
C THR A 683 -39.66 28.46 -26.78
N MET A 684 -39.11 27.24 -26.83
CA MET A 684 -39.67 26.13 -27.62
C MET A 684 -41.07 25.71 -27.13
N VAL A 685 -41.24 25.54 -25.82
CA VAL A 685 -42.48 25.10 -25.18
C VAL A 685 -43.55 26.20 -25.24
N PHE A 686 -43.15 27.47 -25.09
CA PHE A 686 -44.05 28.61 -25.25
C PHE A 686 -44.55 28.76 -26.68
N ALA A 687 -43.67 28.62 -27.68
CA ALA A 687 -44.08 28.60 -29.08
C ALA A 687 -45.09 27.47 -29.36
N ALA A 688 -44.80 26.26 -28.87
CA ALA A 688 -45.69 25.11 -29.00
C ALA A 688 -47.06 25.32 -28.30
N ALA A 689 -47.11 26.10 -27.23
CA ALA A 689 -48.38 26.43 -26.57
C ALA A 689 -49.29 27.31 -27.43
N ILE A 690 -48.70 28.20 -28.24
CA ILE A 690 -49.43 29.12 -29.13
C ILE A 690 -49.77 28.43 -30.47
N THR A 691 -48.84 27.63 -30.99
CA THR A 691 -49.02 26.85 -32.23
C THR A 691 -49.54 25.45 -31.92
N VAL A 692 -50.82 25.39 -31.56
CA VAL A 692 -51.47 24.17 -31.09
C VAL A 692 -51.40 23.05 -32.16
N PRO A 693 -50.89 21.84 -31.82
CA PRO A 693 -50.80 20.72 -32.76
C PRO A 693 -52.18 20.25 -33.22
N GLY A 694 -52.32 19.97 -34.51
CA GLY A 694 -53.60 19.66 -35.15
C GLY A 694 -54.49 20.87 -35.48
N GLY A 695 -54.03 22.09 -35.20
CA GLY A 695 -54.69 23.35 -35.56
C GLY A 695 -55.92 23.70 -34.70
N ASN A 696 -56.53 24.84 -35.04
CA ASN A 696 -57.75 25.33 -34.40
C ASN A 696 -58.91 25.27 -35.37
N ASN A 697 -60.12 25.02 -34.87
CA ASN A 697 -61.34 25.12 -35.63
C ASN A 697 -61.57 26.59 -36.03
N GLY A 698 -61.71 26.86 -37.33
CA GLY A 698 -61.81 28.22 -37.89
C GLY A 698 -63.02 29.02 -37.43
N GLU A 699 -64.08 28.35 -36.96
CA GLU A 699 -65.31 29.01 -36.51
C GLU A 699 -65.32 29.32 -35.00
N THR A 700 -64.74 28.46 -34.18
CA THR A 700 -64.79 28.57 -32.71
C THR A 700 -63.47 29.01 -32.08
N GLY A 701 -62.36 28.97 -32.83
CA GLY A 701 -61.01 29.22 -32.34
C GLY A 701 -60.47 28.15 -31.38
N GLN A 702 -61.23 27.08 -31.10
CA GLN A 702 -60.82 26.01 -30.19
C GLN A 702 -59.95 24.97 -30.90
N ALA A 703 -59.05 24.33 -30.15
CA ALA A 703 -58.19 23.26 -30.68
C ALA A 703 -59.02 22.09 -31.23
N THR A 704 -58.70 21.61 -32.43
CA THR A 704 -59.46 20.56 -33.13
C THR A 704 -59.54 19.25 -32.33
N TYR A 705 -58.47 18.92 -31.60
CA TYR A 705 -58.34 17.66 -30.84
C TYR A 705 -58.54 17.85 -29.33
N ARG A 706 -59.28 18.87 -28.88
CA ARG A 706 -59.39 19.27 -27.45
C ARG A 706 -59.76 18.13 -26.51
N GLU A 707 -60.61 17.21 -26.94
CA GLU A 707 -61.11 16.08 -26.13
C GLU A 707 -60.23 14.82 -26.22
N SER A 708 -59.21 14.80 -27.09
CA SER A 708 -58.34 13.64 -27.25
C SER A 708 -57.38 13.51 -26.07
N LEU A 709 -57.12 12.28 -25.64
CA LEU A 709 -56.19 12.02 -24.55
C LEU A 709 -54.78 12.54 -24.87
N SER A 710 -54.34 12.40 -26.12
CA SER A 710 -53.04 12.88 -26.59
C SER A 710 -52.92 14.40 -26.47
N PHE A 711 -54.00 15.14 -26.74
CA PHE A 711 -54.04 16.59 -26.57
C PHE A 711 -53.92 17.00 -25.10
N ILE A 712 -54.63 16.32 -24.19
CA ILE A 712 -54.53 16.57 -22.76
C ILE A 712 -53.10 16.29 -22.26
N ILE A 713 -52.49 15.19 -22.67
CA ILE A 713 -51.10 14.85 -22.34
C ILE A 713 -50.15 15.93 -22.86
N PHE A 714 -50.35 16.41 -24.08
CA PHE A 714 -49.57 17.51 -24.66
C PHE A 714 -49.65 18.76 -23.79
N VAL A 715 -50.87 19.29 -23.52
CA VAL A 715 -51.05 20.54 -22.78
C VAL A 715 -50.47 20.45 -21.36
N VAL A 716 -50.73 19.35 -20.64
CA VAL A 716 -50.23 19.16 -19.27
C VAL A 716 -48.70 19.05 -19.26
N SER A 717 -48.11 18.26 -20.16
CA SER A 717 -46.66 18.08 -20.24
C SER A 717 -45.96 19.37 -20.66
N ASN A 718 -46.54 20.12 -21.61
CA ASN A 718 -46.05 21.41 -22.05
C ASN A 718 -46.06 22.44 -20.90
N ALA A 719 -47.14 22.48 -20.11
CA ALA A 719 -47.22 23.33 -18.92
C ALA A 719 -46.18 22.95 -17.86
N ILE A 720 -46.02 21.65 -17.54
CA ILE A 720 -45.01 21.16 -16.60
C ILE A 720 -43.61 21.58 -17.08
N SER A 721 -43.30 21.41 -18.36
CA SER A 721 -42.02 21.81 -18.94
C SER A 721 -41.77 23.31 -18.79
N LEU A 722 -42.77 24.15 -19.12
CA LEU A 722 -42.64 25.60 -19.04
C LEU A 722 -42.36 26.07 -17.60
N PHE A 723 -43.17 25.65 -16.63
CA PHE A 723 -43.03 26.08 -15.24
C PHE A 723 -41.76 25.57 -14.58
N THR A 724 -41.39 24.31 -14.83
CA THR A 724 -40.15 23.73 -14.28
C THR A 724 -38.91 24.35 -14.93
N SER A 725 -38.92 24.63 -16.24
CA SER A 725 -37.82 25.35 -16.90
C SER A 725 -37.67 26.78 -16.40
N THR A 726 -38.78 27.49 -16.18
CA THR A 726 -38.78 28.85 -15.62
C THR A 726 -38.22 28.86 -14.20
N THR A 727 -38.62 27.87 -13.38
CA THR A 727 -38.08 27.70 -12.03
C THR A 727 -36.57 27.40 -12.06
N ALA A 728 -36.11 26.52 -12.97
CA ALA A 728 -34.69 26.23 -13.17
C ALA A 728 -33.90 27.49 -13.57
N LEU A 729 -34.43 28.29 -14.50
CA LEU A 729 -33.85 29.57 -14.94
C LEU A 729 -33.66 30.53 -13.76
N LEU A 730 -34.70 30.74 -12.94
CA LEU A 730 -34.63 31.60 -11.76
C LEU A 730 -33.60 31.09 -10.74
N LEU A 731 -33.51 29.77 -10.54
CA LEU A 731 -32.51 29.17 -9.65
C LEU A 731 -31.08 29.39 -10.16
N PHE A 732 -30.82 29.21 -11.46
CA PHE A 732 -29.49 29.47 -12.02
C PHE A 732 -29.14 30.97 -12.00
N LEU A 733 -30.08 31.86 -12.29
CA LEU A 733 -29.88 33.30 -12.15
C LEU A 733 -29.58 33.69 -10.69
N SER A 734 -30.20 33.02 -9.72
CA SER A 734 -29.91 33.21 -8.29
C SER A 734 -28.50 32.77 -7.89
N ILE A 735 -27.86 31.90 -8.67
CA ILE A 735 -26.46 31.50 -8.49
C ILE A 735 -25.55 32.60 -9.04
N LEU A 736 -25.82 33.10 -10.24
CA LEU A 736 -25.04 34.16 -10.89
C LEU A 736 -25.01 35.47 -10.10
N THR A 737 -26.09 35.77 -9.37
CA THR A 737 -26.25 36.96 -8.54
C THR A 737 -25.85 36.76 -7.07
N ALA A 738 -25.34 35.58 -6.70
CA ALA A 738 -24.93 35.31 -5.32
C ALA A 738 -23.65 36.06 -4.93
N ARG A 739 -23.47 36.28 -3.62
CA ARG A 739 -22.28 36.96 -3.06
C ARG A 739 -21.04 36.07 -2.96
N TYR A 740 -21.20 34.77 -3.13
CA TYR A 740 -20.13 33.77 -3.01
C TYR A 740 -19.30 33.91 -1.73
N ALA A 741 -19.94 34.17 -0.58
CA ALA A 741 -19.25 34.11 0.71
C ALA A 741 -18.78 32.68 1.00
N ASP A 742 -17.75 32.51 1.83
CA ASP A 742 -17.18 31.17 2.10
C ASP A 742 -18.26 30.18 2.56
N ASP A 743 -19.10 30.58 3.53
CA ASP A 743 -20.19 29.74 4.06
C ASP A 743 -21.27 29.39 3.02
N ASP A 744 -21.42 30.18 1.96
CA ASP A 744 -22.43 29.92 0.93
C ASP A 744 -22.07 28.65 0.10
N PHE A 745 -20.79 28.26 0.05
CA PHE A 745 -20.32 27.04 -0.63
C PHE A 745 -20.71 25.74 0.08
N LEU A 746 -21.06 25.80 1.37
CA LEU A 746 -21.43 24.60 2.14
C LEU A 746 -22.77 24.01 1.71
N TYR A 747 -23.82 24.83 1.74
CA TYR A 747 -25.18 24.35 1.49
C TYR A 747 -25.99 25.26 0.56
N LYS A 748 -25.86 26.59 0.64
CA LYS A 748 -26.74 27.50 -0.11
C LYS A 748 -26.55 27.39 -1.62
N LEU A 749 -25.31 27.50 -2.10
CA LEU A 749 -25.00 27.40 -3.54
C LEU A 749 -25.24 25.98 -4.08
N PRO A 750 -24.73 24.91 -3.43
CA PRO A 750 -24.98 23.55 -3.91
C PRO A 750 -26.47 23.19 -3.95
N LYS A 751 -27.27 23.62 -2.97
CA LYS A 751 -28.73 23.38 -2.97
C LYS A 751 -29.41 24.03 -4.17
N ARG A 752 -29.10 25.29 -4.46
CA ARG A 752 -29.64 25.99 -5.63
C ARG A 752 -29.29 25.26 -6.92
N LEU A 753 -28.04 24.81 -7.07
CA LEU A 753 -27.60 24.05 -8.25
C LEU A 753 -28.32 22.70 -8.38
N ILE A 754 -28.44 21.94 -7.29
CA ILE A 754 -29.14 20.64 -7.25
C ILE A 754 -30.61 20.82 -7.66
N PHE A 755 -31.33 21.77 -7.04
CA PHE A 755 -32.72 22.04 -7.38
C PHE A 755 -32.88 22.51 -8.83
N GLY A 756 -31.98 23.37 -9.32
CA GLY A 756 -31.99 23.83 -10.71
C GLY A 756 -31.83 22.68 -11.70
N LEU A 757 -30.88 21.77 -11.45
CA LEU A 757 -30.64 20.58 -12.28
C LEU A 757 -31.82 19.60 -12.27
N VAL A 758 -32.44 19.37 -11.10
CA VAL A 758 -33.63 18.51 -10.98
C VAL A 758 -34.82 19.09 -11.76
N MET A 759 -35.08 20.40 -11.60
CA MET A 759 -36.14 21.07 -12.35
C MET A 759 -35.88 21.05 -13.86
N LEU A 760 -34.63 21.22 -14.28
CA LEU A 760 -34.23 21.13 -15.69
C LEU A 760 -34.44 19.72 -16.24
N PHE A 761 -34.11 18.67 -15.48
CA PHE A 761 -34.35 17.28 -15.88
C PHE A 761 -35.84 16.98 -16.09
N ILE A 762 -36.69 17.43 -15.16
CA ILE A 762 -38.15 17.30 -15.26
C ILE A 762 -38.63 18.05 -16.51
N SER A 763 -38.12 19.26 -16.74
CA SER A 763 -38.46 20.09 -17.89
C SER A 763 -38.15 19.43 -19.24
N VAL A 764 -36.93 18.92 -19.41
CA VAL A 764 -36.51 18.21 -20.65
C VAL A 764 -37.36 16.97 -20.89
N SER A 765 -37.62 16.19 -19.83
CA SER A 765 -38.44 14.98 -19.92
C SER A 765 -39.87 15.31 -20.35
N ALA A 766 -40.48 16.32 -19.72
CA ALA A 766 -41.82 16.78 -20.05
C ALA A 766 -41.90 17.38 -21.47
N MET A 767 -40.88 18.11 -21.92
CA MET A 767 -40.77 18.63 -23.29
C MET A 767 -40.77 17.49 -24.33
N MET A 768 -40.01 16.42 -24.08
CA MET A 768 -39.96 15.26 -24.97
C MET A 768 -41.30 14.50 -25.01
N ILE A 769 -42.01 14.41 -23.88
CA ILE A 769 -43.36 13.83 -23.83
C ILE A 769 -44.35 14.71 -24.60
N ALA A 770 -44.33 16.02 -24.41
CA ALA A 770 -45.17 16.96 -25.16
C ALA A 770 -44.90 16.86 -26.67
N PHE A 771 -43.63 16.83 -27.08
CA PHE A 771 -43.25 16.65 -28.48
C PHE A 771 -43.76 15.32 -29.05
N SER A 772 -43.67 14.23 -28.30
CA SER A 772 -44.21 12.92 -28.69
C SER A 772 -45.72 12.96 -28.91
N ALA A 773 -46.46 13.60 -27.98
CA ALA A 773 -47.91 13.75 -28.07
C ALA A 773 -48.32 14.64 -29.26
N SER A 774 -47.56 15.70 -29.53
CA SER A 774 -47.76 16.57 -30.69
C SER A 774 -47.59 15.82 -32.01
N LEU A 775 -46.52 15.02 -32.15
CA LEU A 775 -46.33 14.18 -33.33
C LEU A 775 -47.42 13.11 -33.47
N TYR A 776 -47.86 12.52 -32.36
CA TYR A 776 -48.98 11.57 -32.37
C TYR A 776 -50.24 12.20 -32.95
N ILE A 777 -50.64 13.39 -32.49
CA ILE A 777 -51.82 14.13 -32.99
C ILE A 777 -51.75 14.37 -34.50
N ASN A 778 -50.56 14.68 -35.03
CA ASN A 778 -50.39 14.98 -36.45
C ASN A 778 -50.40 13.73 -37.36
N PHE A 779 -50.08 12.54 -36.84
CA PHE A 779 -49.90 11.32 -37.65
C PHE A 779 -50.90 10.18 -37.32
N GLU A 780 -51.82 10.39 -36.37
CA GLU A 780 -52.75 9.39 -35.82
C GLU A 780 -53.56 8.64 -36.89
N HIS A 781 -53.95 9.31 -37.97
CA HIS A 781 -54.87 8.73 -38.96
C HIS A 781 -54.22 8.02 -40.15
N ASP A 782 -52.96 8.33 -40.48
CA ASP A 782 -52.38 7.89 -41.77
C ASP A 782 -51.37 6.75 -41.65
N LYS A 783 -50.53 6.68 -40.58
CA LYS A 783 -49.38 5.75 -40.52
C LYS A 783 -48.96 5.35 -39.10
N PRO A 784 -49.55 4.29 -38.49
CA PRO A 784 -49.23 3.87 -37.12
C PRO A 784 -47.79 3.35 -36.92
N TRP A 785 -47.10 2.92 -37.98
CA TRP A 785 -45.70 2.48 -37.90
C TRP A 785 -44.72 3.62 -37.53
N VAL A 786 -45.11 4.88 -37.74
CA VAL A 786 -44.30 6.08 -37.43
C VAL A 786 -44.13 6.27 -35.92
N LEU A 787 -44.98 5.64 -35.09
CA LEU A 787 -44.88 5.70 -33.63
C LEU A 787 -43.62 5.04 -33.06
N ILE A 788 -43.12 3.99 -33.71
CA ILE A 788 -41.92 3.26 -33.28
C ILE A 788 -40.66 4.15 -33.35
N PRO A 789 -40.34 4.80 -34.49
CA PRO A 789 -39.21 5.73 -34.55
C PRO A 789 -39.41 6.96 -33.65
N ILE A 790 -40.64 7.47 -33.47
CA ILE A 790 -40.91 8.58 -32.52
C ILE A 790 -40.54 8.18 -31.09
N ALA A 791 -41.02 7.02 -30.62
CA ALA A 791 -40.72 6.53 -29.28
C ALA A 791 -39.22 6.25 -29.07
N ALA A 792 -38.55 5.72 -30.09
CA ALA A 792 -37.10 5.52 -30.06
C ALA A 792 -36.33 6.85 -29.99
N LEU A 793 -36.72 7.84 -30.81
CA LEU A 793 -36.10 9.16 -30.85
C LEU A 793 -36.33 9.97 -29.59
N THR A 794 -37.42 9.76 -28.85
CA THR A 794 -37.69 10.50 -27.60
C THR A 794 -36.96 9.89 -26.40
N CYS A 795 -36.76 8.58 -26.39
CA CYS A 795 -35.98 7.91 -25.36
C CYS A 795 -34.49 8.27 -25.42
N LEU A 796 -33.94 8.53 -26.61
CA LEU A 796 -32.51 8.81 -26.79
C LEU A 796 -32.02 10.09 -26.07
N PRO A 797 -32.65 11.28 -26.25
CA PRO A 797 -32.27 12.49 -25.52
C PRO A 797 -32.46 12.38 -24.01
N ILE A 798 -33.55 11.74 -23.54
CA ILE A 798 -33.80 11.55 -22.11
C ILE A 798 -32.72 10.64 -21.51
N ALA A 799 -32.40 9.53 -22.16
CA ALA A 799 -31.35 8.63 -21.73
C ALA A 799 -29.96 9.29 -21.77
N SER A 800 -29.66 10.07 -22.82
CA SER A 800 -28.41 10.83 -22.95
C SER A 800 -28.26 11.87 -21.84
N PHE A 801 -29.32 12.64 -21.56
CA PHE A 801 -29.29 13.61 -20.48
C PHE A 801 -29.14 12.93 -19.12
N ALA A 802 -29.87 11.84 -18.88
CA ALA A 802 -29.74 11.06 -17.65
C ALA A 802 -28.31 10.51 -17.47
N THR A 803 -27.70 9.92 -18.51
CA THR A 803 -26.36 9.34 -18.39
C THR A 803 -25.28 10.39 -18.17
N LEU A 804 -25.39 11.56 -18.80
CA LEU A 804 -24.39 12.62 -18.71
C LEU A 804 -24.52 13.47 -17.44
N GLN A 805 -25.76 13.76 -16.99
CA GLN A 805 -26.01 14.71 -15.89
C GLN A 805 -26.19 14.03 -14.53
N LEU A 806 -26.66 12.78 -14.50
CA LEU A 806 -26.85 12.05 -13.25
C LEU A 806 -25.55 11.87 -12.44
N PRO A 807 -24.36 11.61 -13.03
CA PRO A 807 -23.12 11.53 -12.25
C PRO A 807 -22.82 12.82 -11.49
N LEU A 808 -22.98 13.99 -12.14
CA LEU A 808 -22.78 15.29 -11.50
C LEU A 808 -23.79 15.51 -10.37
N LEU A 809 -25.07 15.22 -10.63
CA LEU A 809 -26.15 15.37 -9.65
C LEU A 809 -25.93 14.45 -8.43
N VAL A 810 -25.54 13.20 -8.65
CA VAL A 810 -25.23 12.23 -7.57
C VAL A 810 -24.05 12.72 -6.75
N VAL A 811 -22.98 13.22 -7.38
CA VAL A 811 -21.83 13.78 -6.67
C VAL A 811 -22.23 15.00 -5.84
N LEU A 812 -23.04 15.92 -6.38
CA LEU A 812 -23.53 17.09 -5.64
C LEU A 812 -24.41 16.71 -4.45
N ILE A 813 -25.35 15.78 -4.64
CA ILE A 813 -26.25 15.30 -3.58
C ILE A 813 -25.46 14.57 -2.49
N THR A 814 -24.55 13.67 -2.88
CA THR A 814 -23.73 12.93 -1.91
C THR A 814 -22.74 13.83 -1.17
N SER A 815 -22.20 14.87 -1.81
CA SER A 815 -21.35 15.87 -1.15
C SER A 815 -22.14 16.77 -0.18
N THR A 816 -23.37 17.14 -0.54
CA THR A 816 -24.17 18.12 0.22
C THR A 816 -25.05 17.47 1.30
N TYR A 817 -25.63 16.31 1.04
CA TYR A 817 -26.58 15.61 1.92
C TYR A 817 -26.10 14.22 2.34
N GLY A 818 -24.93 13.80 1.87
CA GLY A 818 -24.36 12.52 2.29
C GLY A 818 -23.99 12.51 3.76
N ARG A 819 -23.39 11.40 4.20
CA ARG A 819 -22.87 11.31 5.56
C ARG A 819 -21.81 12.40 5.74
N GLY A 820 -21.86 13.11 6.87
CA GLY A 820 -20.79 14.00 7.27
C GLY A 820 -19.45 13.29 7.24
N ILE A 821 -18.38 14.06 7.05
CA ILE A 821 -16.99 13.57 7.03
C ILE A 821 -16.70 12.77 8.30
N PHE A 822 -17.27 13.18 9.44
CA PHE A 822 -17.18 12.43 10.68
C PHE A 822 -18.42 11.57 10.95
N ARG A 823 -18.19 10.33 11.39
CA ARG A 823 -19.26 9.38 11.76
C ARG A 823 -19.82 9.75 13.14
N ARG A 824 -20.56 10.85 13.24
CA ARG A 824 -21.11 11.38 14.52
C ARG A 824 -22.16 10.49 15.20
N SER A 825 -22.62 9.39 14.60
CA SER A 825 -23.74 8.60 15.14
C SER A 825 -23.47 7.89 16.47
N MET A 826 -22.22 7.84 16.96
CA MET A 826 -21.90 7.32 18.30
C MET A 826 -21.92 8.41 19.39
N LEU A 827 -21.53 9.65 19.06
CA LEU A 827 -21.32 10.71 20.06
C LEU A 827 -22.59 11.14 20.79
N LYS A 828 -23.76 11.07 20.14
CA LYS A 828 -25.04 11.45 20.77
C LYS A 828 -25.73 10.31 21.51
N ILE A 829 -25.45 9.06 21.15
CA ILE A 829 -26.13 7.90 21.75
C ILE A 829 -25.42 7.50 23.03
N GLU A 830 -24.08 7.45 23.03
CA GLU A 830 -23.32 7.12 24.25
C GLU A 830 -23.38 8.26 25.28
N ALA A 831 -23.43 9.53 24.86
CA ALA A 831 -23.64 10.64 25.80
C ALA A 831 -25.04 10.63 26.43
N ALA A 832 -26.05 10.06 25.76
CA ALA A 832 -27.39 9.89 26.30
C ALA A 832 -27.47 8.67 27.25
N GLU A 833 -26.95 7.51 26.83
CA GLU A 833 -26.96 6.29 27.64
C GLU A 833 -26.08 6.40 28.91
N PHE A 834 -25.01 7.20 28.88
CA PHE A 834 -24.17 7.40 30.07
C PHE A 834 -24.76 8.42 31.06
N ASN A 835 -25.57 9.39 30.61
CA ASN A 835 -26.29 10.31 31.50
C ASN A 835 -27.44 9.60 32.25
N ASP A 836 -27.97 8.51 31.69
CA ASP A 836 -28.99 7.68 32.34
C ASP A 836 -28.41 6.64 33.30
N LEU A 837 -27.09 6.41 33.30
CA LEU A 837 -26.39 5.43 34.15
C LEU A 837 -25.61 6.05 35.33
N VAL A 838 -25.63 7.39 35.47
CA VAL A 838 -25.12 8.07 36.68
C VAL A 838 -26.30 8.37 37.59
N PRO A 839 -26.49 7.65 38.72
CA PRO A 839 -27.44 8.11 39.73
C PRO A 839 -26.96 9.45 40.30
N LYS A 840 -27.89 10.39 40.41
CA LYS A 840 -27.67 11.74 40.98
C LYS A 840 -27.07 11.70 42.38
#